data_AF-A0A1Z8S327-F1
#
_entry.id   AF-A0A1Z8S327-F1
#
_cell.length_a   1.000
_cell.length_b   1.000
_cell.length_c   1.000
_cell.angle_alpha   90.00
_cell.angle_beta   90.00
_cell.angle_gamma   90.00
#
_symmetry.space_group_name_H-M   'P 1'
#
loop_
_entity.id
_entity.type
_entity.pdbx_description
1 polymer ?
#
loop_
_entity_poly.entity_id
_entity_poly.type
_entity_poly.pdbx_seq_one_letter_code
_entity_poly.pdbx_strand_id
1 'polypeptide(L)'
;MMRWNLLTLGLLLTSMSYGQNVCGPQALQVLHSAHHHDAACPDVGCPGLQGTGVDSHTSVGTPHWYSPAPGPRSAIINLEFGPLFPDEAKPAVERAVDIWSQSIETVIPVNIQAIWDSLPPNILAQAAPYEVLHDFEDAPEANRQYAIALANQLAGQDLNPAAPDMVVKFAEDTPWYLGLDGQVPDSVYDMVTVALHEMGHGLGYLGSANHNGNSGFIGFQGIPFIFDHFVEESDQTSLLDYVSGTVTFGEVLESDALYWGGENGSEALGVGRPRLYAPTNWAPGASFSHLRENSYPEGNANSLMTPFLNTAESIHTPGPVALGMMQDMGWSLPPVLCSLLDVVTLTQTGCNPLTNTYTQVLQVTYENAPETGNLTVNGVAFPITGSPQTVSLTNLTSDGAPVNVDVSFSENLDCSLTAPALFTAPESCCVLLRLAEVNPEAKTVTIRNVADCEGGLSGQVIKSGGTQAFLTDLLPPGVTLAAGATLTISWPDWPNNAAGGDLTLHDQVGAYDDYVQWGTPGNVGQVLANIYNLWTPNTFLEGLPPYTYEGDPYANPAEQGVEYWSAVPFPCAVLSMTAGATSGCNPVGNVFTQELIVEFQSPPPAGDVILVNDSMVVYDGANPWNVVLALPASGTAVDLTVTVMGEPTCTGTLVGEVLAPEECGCPTDLNNGGFVDVTDLLLFLTDYGCMSGCTADFNGDDIVNVNDLLIFLTSYGDSCN
;
A
#
# COMPACT_ATOMS: atom_id res chain seq x y z
N MET A 1 -12.82 -15.51 57.53
CA MET A 1 -13.48 -14.27 58.00
C MET A 1 -13.29 -13.24 56.88
N MET A 2 -14.37 -12.87 56.19
CA MET A 2 -14.36 -11.96 55.03
C MET A 2 -13.91 -10.54 55.40
N ARG A 3 -13.01 -9.95 54.61
CA ARG A 3 -13.08 -8.54 54.17
C ARG A 3 -12.47 -8.37 52.78
N TRP A 4 -13.27 -7.81 51.88
CA TRP A 4 -12.90 -7.26 50.58
C TRP A 4 -12.37 -5.83 50.69
N ASN A 5 -11.47 -5.44 49.78
CA ASN A 5 -11.53 -4.28 48.88
C ASN A 5 -10.19 -3.53 48.69
N LEU A 6 -10.02 -3.11 47.42
CA LEU A 6 -9.27 -1.97 46.87
C LEU A 6 -7.89 -2.21 46.25
N LEU A 7 -7.95 -2.40 44.93
CA LEU A 7 -7.10 -1.76 43.92
C LEU A 7 -6.94 -0.25 44.17
N THR A 8 -5.78 0.26 43.73
CA THR A 8 -5.35 1.65 43.47
C THR A 8 -4.48 2.36 44.52
N LEU A 9 -3.43 2.99 43.98
CA LEU A 9 -2.41 3.89 44.53
C LEU A 9 -1.13 3.26 45.11
N GLY A 10 -0.10 3.22 44.26
CA GLY A 10 1.29 2.99 44.66
C GLY A 10 2.33 3.25 43.57
N LEU A 11 2.02 4.08 42.56
CA LEU A 11 3.04 4.74 41.73
C LEU A 11 3.66 5.87 42.57
N LEU A 12 4.99 5.97 42.53
CA LEU A 12 5.88 6.90 43.25
C LEU A 12 6.43 6.36 44.58
N LEU A 13 7.61 5.73 44.49
CA LEU A 13 8.82 6.15 45.22
C LEU A 13 9.99 5.30 44.70
N THR A 14 10.54 5.71 43.57
CA THR A 14 11.91 5.38 43.18
C THR A 14 12.85 5.92 44.26
N SER A 15 13.46 5.05 45.04
CA SER A 15 14.65 5.43 45.80
C SER A 15 15.84 5.37 44.84
N MET A 16 16.18 6.52 44.28
CA MET A 16 17.54 6.76 43.82
C MET A 16 18.45 6.71 45.03
N SER A 17 19.40 5.77 45.06
CA SER A 17 20.49 5.76 46.04
C SER A 17 21.83 5.78 45.33
N TYR A 18 22.41 6.99 45.21
CA TYR A 18 23.85 7.21 45.18
C TYR A 18 24.37 7.23 46.62
N GLY A 19 25.48 6.54 46.92
CA GLY A 19 26.14 6.64 48.22
C GLY A 19 27.43 5.85 48.33
N GLN A 20 28.57 6.55 48.22
CA GLN A 20 29.92 6.08 48.54
C GLN A 20 30.19 5.97 50.06
N ASN A 21 31.07 5.03 50.43
CA ASN A 21 32.02 4.99 51.56
C ASN A 21 31.53 5.03 53.04
N VAL A 22 32.01 4.08 53.87
CA VAL A 22 32.79 4.23 55.15
C VAL A 22 32.55 3.08 56.17
N CYS A 23 33.59 2.24 56.34
CA CYS A 23 34.11 1.51 57.54
C CYS A 23 33.33 0.41 58.33
N GLY A 24 34.05 -0.72 58.55
CA GLY A 24 34.09 -1.54 59.79
C GLY A 24 34.88 -2.86 59.62
N PRO A 25 35.38 -3.55 60.67
CA PRO A 25 36.36 -3.16 61.71
C PRO A 25 37.64 -4.05 61.75
N GLN A 26 38.72 -3.55 62.38
CA GLN A 26 40.04 -4.20 62.60
C GLN A 26 40.06 -5.47 63.49
N ALA A 27 38.90 -6.06 63.79
CA ALA A 27 38.81 -7.31 64.55
C ALA A 27 38.87 -8.59 63.67
N LEU A 28 38.75 -8.44 62.34
CA LEU A 28 38.80 -9.56 61.38
C LEU A 28 40.21 -9.94 60.91
N GLN A 29 41.26 -9.21 61.33
CA GLN A 29 42.66 -9.52 60.98
C GLN A 29 43.37 -10.47 61.96
N VAL A 30 42.75 -10.84 63.09
CA VAL A 30 43.42 -11.63 64.15
C VAL A 30 43.06 -13.13 64.13
N LEU A 31 42.06 -13.56 63.35
CA LEU A 31 41.71 -14.99 63.21
C LEU A 31 42.47 -15.72 62.08
N HIS A 32 43.28 -15.00 61.29
CA HIS A 32 44.03 -15.57 60.16
C HIS A 32 45.27 -16.41 60.57
N SER A 33 45.64 -16.47 61.86
CA SER A 33 46.91 -17.09 62.29
C SER A 33 46.79 -18.33 63.19
N ALA A 34 45.60 -18.95 63.29
CA ALA A 34 45.41 -20.11 64.18
C ALA A 34 44.76 -21.35 63.56
N HIS A 35 44.66 -21.48 62.23
CA HIS A 35 44.29 -22.74 61.59
C HIS A 35 45.18 -23.04 60.37
N HIS A 36 46.43 -23.42 60.66
CA HIS A 36 47.10 -24.39 59.80
C HIS A 36 46.45 -25.76 60.02
N HIS A 37 45.67 -26.22 59.05
CA HIS A 37 45.53 -27.63 58.71
C HIS A 37 45.68 -27.72 57.19
N ASP A 38 46.81 -28.26 56.73
CA ASP A 38 46.85 -28.96 55.46
C ASP A 38 45.89 -30.15 55.58
N ALA A 39 44.75 -30.06 54.90
CA ALA A 39 43.83 -31.16 54.63
C ALA A 39 43.07 -30.83 53.34
N ALA A 40 43.32 -31.63 52.31
CA ALA A 40 42.62 -31.59 51.04
C ALA A 40 41.10 -31.65 51.23
N CYS A 41 40.40 -30.89 50.38
CA CYS A 41 38.99 -30.99 50.00
C CYS A 41 38.15 -32.04 50.76
N PRO A 42 37.33 -31.66 51.76
CA PRO A 42 36.26 -32.50 52.25
C PRO A 42 35.07 -32.37 51.28
N ASP A 43 35.14 -33.19 50.23
CA ASP A 43 34.12 -33.69 49.32
C ASP A 43 32.64 -33.32 49.56
N VAL A 44 32.19 -32.25 48.91
CA VAL A 44 31.07 -32.33 47.93
C VAL A 44 31.69 -31.92 46.60
N GLY A 45 31.62 -32.80 45.60
CA GLY A 45 32.39 -32.63 44.37
C GLY A 45 31.98 -31.40 43.57
N CYS A 46 32.95 -30.52 43.29
CA CYS A 46 32.92 -29.57 42.19
C CYS A 46 34.33 -29.34 41.61
N PRO A 47 34.98 -30.29 40.94
CA PRO A 47 35.84 -29.89 39.82
C PRO A 47 34.91 -29.25 38.79
N GLY A 48 34.95 -27.92 38.70
CA GLY A 48 34.08 -27.16 37.81
C GLY A 48 34.43 -27.34 36.34
N LEU A 49 33.98 -26.41 35.50
CA LEU A 49 33.99 -26.56 34.04
C LEU A 49 35.39 -26.85 33.50
N GLN A 50 35.52 -27.96 32.76
CA GLN A 50 36.80 -28.43 32.26
C GLN A 50 37.07 -27.94 30.83
N GLY A 51 38.23 -27.32 30.63
CA GLY A 51 38.71 -26.92 29.31
C GLY A 51 39.34 -28.10 28.55
N THR A 52 38.94 -28.33 27.31
CA THR A 52 39.49 -29.43 26.49
C THR A 52 40.83 -29.08 25.83
N GLY A 53 41.01 -27.79 25.49
CA GLY A 53 42.19 -27.27 24.78
C GLY A 53 42.16 -27.56 23.28
N VAL A 54 41.01 -27.99 22.77
CA VAL A 54 40.76 -28.27 21.34
C VAL A 54 39.89 -27.15 20.80
N ASP A 55 40.22 -26.61 19.62
CA ASP A 55 39.41 -25.56 18.99
C ASP A 55 38.16 -26.13 18.31
N SER A 56 36.97 -25.61 18.63
CA SER A 56 35.70 -26.06 18.03
C SER A 56 35.14 -25.12 16.97
N HIS A 57 35.34 -23.80 17.10
CA HIS A 57 34.77 -22.76 16.23
C HIS A 57 33.23 -22.74 16.20
N THR A 58 32.60 -23.07 17.32
CA THR A 58 31.14 -23.05 17.48
C THR A 58 30.67 -21.83 18.24
N SER A 59 29.48 -21.33 17.89
CA SER A 59 28.86 -20.21 18.60
C SER A 59 27.35 -20.42 18.71
N VAL A 60 26.82 -20.28 19.92
CA VAL A 60 25.39 -20.22 20.23
C VAL A 60 25.13 -18.84 20.82
N GLY A 61 24.34 -18.05 20.09
CA GLY A 61 24.01 -16.69 20.48
C GLY A 61 23.12 -16.61 21.73
N THR A 62 22.78 -15.39 22.11
CA THR A 62 21.90 -15.16 23.25
C THR A 62 20.47 -15.61 23.01
N PRO A 63 19.71 -15.89 24.08
CA PRO A 63 18.28 -16.17 23.93
C PRO A 63 17.60 -15.04 23.15
N HIS A 64 16.61 -15.38 22.33
CA HIS A 64 15.94 -14.38 21.49
C HIS A 64 15.17 -13.33 22.31
N TRP A 65 14.88 -13.60 23.59
CA TRP A 65 14.26 -12.67 24.54
C TRP A 65 15.28 -11.76 25.26
N TYR A 66 16.58 -12.02 25.12
CA TYR A 66 17.61 -11.22 25.78
C TYR A 66 17.68 -9.81 25.17
N SER A 67 17.63 -8.80 26.03
CA SER A 67 17.84 -7.40 25.66
C SER A 67 19.08 -6.82 26.33
N PRO A 68 20.08 -6.34 25.55
CA PRO A 68 21.24 -5.64 26.10
C PRO A 68 20.91 -4.21 26.55
N ALA A 69 19.72 -3.69 26.23
CA ALA A 69 19.34 -2.35 26.61
C ALA A 69 19.03 -2.27 28.12
N PRO A 70 19.33 -1.13 28.78
CA PRO A 70 18.90 -0.90 30.14
C PRO A 70 17.37 -0.99 30.24
N GLY A 71 16.87 -1.76 31.19
CA GLY A 71 15.44 -1.99 31.37
C GLY A 71 15.16 -2.82 32.62
N PRO A 72 13.88 -3.06 32.94
CA PRO A 72 13.50 -3.97 34.01
C PRO A 72 14.06 -5.38 33.73
N ARG A 73 14.44 -6.08 34.79
CA ARG A 73 14.88 -7.48 34.78
C ARG A 73 13.90 -8.30 35.61
N SER A 74 13.69 -9.56 35.24
CA SER A 74 12.78 -10.46 35.95
C SER A 74 13.38 -10.98 37.27
N ALA A 75 14.70 -10.90 37.41
CA ALA A 75 15.41 -11.20 38.65
C ALA A 75 16.38 -10.08 39.04
N ILE A 76 16.53 -9.85 40.34
CA ILE A 76 17.57 -8.98 40.91
C ILE A 76 18.76 -9.86 41.26
N ILE A 77 19.87 -9.68 40.54
CA ILE A 77 21.12 -10.39 40.80
C ILE A 77 22.22 -9.36 41.10
N ASN A 78 22.78 -9.43 42.30
CA ASN A 78 23.87 -8.58 42.75
C ASN A 78 25.20 -9.32 42.57
N LEU A 79 26.18 -8.66 41.97
CA LEU A 79 27.51 -9.21 41.75
C LEU A 79 28.56 -8.45 42.55
N GLU A 80 29.29 -9.16 43.41
CA GLU A 80 30.44 -8.63 44.13
C GLU A 80 31.73 -9.29 43.62
N PHE A 81 32.65 -8.47 43.12
CA PHE A 81 33.96 -8.93 42.68
C PHE A 81 34.97 -8.90 43.83
N GLY A 82 35.70 -10.00 43.99
CA GLY A 82 36.83 -10.10 44.90
C GLY A 82 37.95 -9.10 44.55
N PRO A 83 38.84 -8.78 45.51
CA PRO A 83 39.83 -7.71 45.36
C PRO A 83 40.89 -7.96 44.28
N LEU A 84 41.06 -9.21 43.84
CA LEU A 84 42.01 -9.61 42.79
C LEU A 84 41.36 -9.75 41.41
N PHE A 85 40.06 -9.50 41.27
CA PHE A 85 39.35 -9.68 40.01
C PHE A 85 39.76 -8.61 38.98
N PRO A 86 40.26 -8.99 37.79
CA PRO A 86 40.69 -8.03 36.76
C PRO A 86 39.53 -7.18 36.25
N ASP A 87 39.74 -5.86 36.11
CA ASP A 87 38.70 -4.93 35.64
C ASP A 87 38.23 -5.26 34.22
N GLU A 88 39.15 -5.64 33.33
CA GLU A 88 38.87 -6.07 31.96
C GLU A 88 37.99 -7.33 31.85
N ALA A 89 37.95 -8.19 32.87
CA ALA A 89 37.16 -9.42 32.85
C ALA A 89 35.73 -9.23 33.40
N LYS A 90 35.48 -8.17 34.18
CA LYS A 90 34.18 -7.90 34.81
C LYS A 90 33.02 -7.84 33.82
N PRO A 91 33.13 -7.15 32.65
CA PRO A 91 32.02 -7.06 31.71
C PRO A 91 31.52 -8.43 31.21
N ALA A 92 32.40 -9.43 31.10
CA ALA A 92 32.00 -10.77 30.66
C ALA A 92 31.18 -11.50 31.74
N VAL A 93 31.53 -11.32 33.03
CA VAL A 93 30.75 -11.88 34.14
C VAL A 93 29.43 -11.14 34.32
N GLU A 94 29.45 -9.81 34.20
CA GLU A 94 28.24 -8.98 34.21
C GLU A 94 27.28 -9.35 33.08
N ARG A 95 27.81 -9.71 31.91
CA ARG A 95 27.01 -10.23 30.78
C ARG A 95 26.28 -11.54 31.13
N ALA A 96 26.95 -12.45 31.83
CA ALA A 96 26.33 -13.70 32.29
C ALA A 96 25.24 -13.43 33.35
N VAL A 97 25.50 -12.51 34.28
CA VAL A 97 24.49 -12.02 35.25
C VAL A 97 23.29 -11.42 34.53
N ASP A 98 23.51 -10.59 33.51
CA ASP A 98 22.42 -9.96 32.76
C ASP A 98 21.55 -10.99 32.03
N ILE A 99 22.15 -12.04 31.46
CA ILE A 99 21.41 -13.15 30.86
C ILE A 99 20.56 -13.86 31.93
N TRP A 100 21.15 -14.29 33.05
CA TRP A 100 20.40 -14.96 34.12
C TRP A 100 19.28 -14.07 34.69
N SER A 101 19.52 -12.76 34.83
CA SER A 101 18.53 -11.80 35.31
C SER A 101 17.28 -11.68 34.43
N GLN A 102 17.37 -12.15 33.18
CA GLN A 102 16.30 -12.19 32.17
C GLN A 102 15.82 -13.62 31.87
N SER A 103 16.43 -14.63 32.50
CA SER A 103 16.11 -16.05 32.30
C SER A 103 15.33 -16.66 33.46
N ILE A 104 15.40 -16.08 34.66
CA ILE A 104 14.63 -16.50 35.84
C ILE A 104 13.86 -15.34 36.44
N GLU A 105 12.83 -15.63 37.22
CA GLU A 105 12.03 -14.66 37.95
C GLU A 105 12.25 -14.81 39.46
N THR A 106 12.67 -13.72 40.10
CA THR A 106 12.75 -13.61 41.56
C THR A 106 12.69 -12.15 42.01
N VAL A 107 11.94 -11.90 43.08
CA VAL A 107 11.92 -10.62 43.77
C VAL A 107 12.87 -10.57 44.97
N ILE A 108 13.46 -11.72 45.34
CA ILE A 108 14.49 -11.83 46.37
C ILE A 108 15.86 -11.72 45.69
N PRO A 109 16.71 -10.74 46.08
CA PRO A 109 18.00 -10.57 45.45
C PRO A 109 18.89 -11.81 45.58
N VAL A 110 19.49 -12.23 44.47
CA VAL A 110 20.52 -13.28 44.45
C VAL A 110 21.89 -12.63 44.48
N ASN A 111 22.69 -12.89 45.51
CA ASN A 111 24.00 -12.29 45.74
C ASN A 111 25.12 -13.25 45.32
N ILE A 112 25.93 -12.84 44.36
CA ILE A 112 27.02 -13.64 43.78
C ILE A 112 28.36 -13.04 44.21
N GLN A 113 29.24 -13.87 44.76
CA GLN A 113 30.64 -13.50 44.98
C GLN A 113 31.52 -14.11 43.88
N ALA A 114 32.13 -13.27 43.05
CA ALA A 114 33.06 -13.67 42.00
C ALA A 114 34.52 -13.49 42.46
N ILE A 115 35.31 -14.56 42.39
CA ILE A 115 36.70 -14.59 42.87
C ILE A 115 37.62 -14.99 41.71
N TRP A 116 38.77 -14.33 41.63
CA TRP A 116 39.86 -14.67 40.71
C TRP A 116 40.93 -15.41 41.52
N ASP A 117 41.21 -16.67 41.19
CA ASP A 117 42.05 -17.55 42.02
C ASP A 117 42.77 -18.61 41.17
N SER A 118 43.78 -19.25 41.74
CA SER A 118 44.45 -20.39 41.13
C SER A 118 43.60 -21.66 41.27
N LEU A 119 43.33 -22.33 40.15
CA LEU A 119 42.55 -23.57 40.09
C LEU A 119 43.41 -24.75 39.60
N PRO A 120 43.00 -26.01 39.85
CA PRO A 120 43.69 -27.17 39.29
C PRO A 120 43.79 -27.08 37.75
N PRO A 121 44.81 -27.73 37.14
CA PRO A 121 44.98 -27.71 35.69
C PRO A 121 43.71 -28.13 34.94
N ASN A 122 43.42 -27.41 33.85
CA ASN A 122 42.25 -27.59 32.98
C ASN A 122 40.89 -27.25 33.62
N ILE A 123 40.83 -26.78 34.87
CA ILE A 123 39.59 -26.24 35.46
C ILE A 123 39.52 -24.76 35.12
N LEU A 124 38.51 -24.36 34.35
CA LEU A 124 38.31 -22.99 33.90
C LEU A 124 37.69 -22.13 35.01
N ALA A 125 36.71 -22.70 35.70
CA ALA A 125 36.07 -22.11 36.86
C ALA A 125 35.48 -23.20 37.75
N GLN A 126 35.01 -22.82 38.93
CA GLN A 126 34.22 -23.68 39.81
C GLN A 126 33.24 -22.82 40.60
N ALA A 127 32.00 -23.30 40.73
CA ALA A 127 30.98 -22.67 41.54
C ALA A 127 30.20 -23.68 42.37
N ALA A 128 29.63 -23.15 43.46
CA ALA A 128 28.66 -23.85 44.28
C ALA A 128 27.70 -22.83 44.89
N PRO A 129 26.47 -23.24 45.24
CA PRO A 129 25.68 -22.47 46.19
C PRO A 129 26.46 -22.36 47.50
N TYR A 130 26.34 -21.20 48.17
CA TYR A 130 27.06 -20.97 49.43
C TYR A 130 26.64 -21.97 50.51
N GLU A 131 25.36 -22.32 50.53
CA GLU A 131 24.81 -23.41 51.31
C GLU A 131 23.58 -24.02 50.63
N VAL A 132 23.13 -25.13 51.20
CA VAL A 132 21.86 -25.77 50.84
C VAL A 132 20.97 -25.89 52.06
N LEU A 133 19.67 -25.64 51.90
CA LEU A 133 18.68 -25.73 52.96
C LEU A 133 17.62 -26.77 52.63
N HIS A 134 17.07 -27.41 53.66
CA HIS A 134 15.95 -28.35 53.54
C HIS A 134 14.89 -28.03 54.59
N ASP A 135 13.65 -28.44 54.31
CA ASP A 135 12.50 -28.33 55.23
C ASP A 135 12.30 -26.91 55.81
N PHE A 136 12.60 -25.88 55.02
CA PHE A 136 12.25 -24.49 55.31
C PHE A 136 10.75 -24.24 55.05
N GLU A 137 10.22 -23.11 55.53
CA GLU A 137 8.82 -22.73 55.31
C GLU A 137 8.55 -22.59 53.80
N ASP A 138 7.47 -23.21 53.31
CA ASP A 138 7.09 -23.29 51.89
C ASP A 138 8.03 -24.10 50.96
N ALA A 139 8.93 -24.93 51.53
CA ALA A 139 9.67 -25.92 50.74
C ALA A 139 8.69 -26.89 50.02
N PRO A 140 8.75 -27.01 48.67
CA PRO A 140 7.80 -27.83 47.91
C PRO A 140 7.86 -29.33 48.24
N GLU A 141 9.08 -29.86 48.34
CA GLU A 141 9.35 -31.26 48.66
C GLU A 141 10.09 -31.39 49.99
N ALA A 142 9.55 -32.23 50.87
CA ALA A 142 10.15 -32.54 52.17
C ALA A 142 11.39 -33.44 52.03
N ASN A 143 12.36 -33.30 52.94
CA ASN A 143 13.64 -34.01 52.89
C ASN A 143 14.35 -33.86 51.54
N ARG A 144 14.30 -32.65 50.96
CA ARG A 144 15.09 -32.23 49.81
C ARG A 144 15.87 -30.97 50.14
N GLN A 145 17.12 -30.95 49.69
CA GLN A 145 17.99 -29.79 49.82
C GLN A 145 17.92 -28.93 48.56
N TYR A 146 17.82 -27.62 48.76
CA TYR A 146 17.74 -26.60 47.72
C TYR A 146 18.94 -25.67 47.88
N ALA A 147 19.54 -25.25 46.75
CA ALA A 147 20.49 -24.15 46.76
C ALA A 147 19.86 -22.92 47.43
N ILE A 148 20.62 -22.21 48.27
CA ILE A 148 20.11 -21.08 49.06
C ILE A 148 19.39 -20.02 48.21
N ALA A 149 19.85 -19.74 46.98
CA ALA A 149 19.18 -18.83 46.05
C ALA A 149 17.73 -19.28 45.72
N LEU A 150 17.54 -20.58 45.45
CA LEU A 150 16.23 -21.15 45.17
C LEU A 150 15.39 -21.26 46.45
N ALA A 151 15.99 -21.63 47.58
CA ALA A 151 15.32 -21.66 48.88
C ALA A 151 14.77 -20.27 49.26
N ASN A 152 15.55 -19.21 49.03
CA ASN A 152 15.17 -17.82 49.26
C ASN A 152 13.94 -17.41 48.42
N GLN A 153 13.96 -17.76 47.13
CA GLN A 153 12.83 -17.51 46.22
C GLN A 153 11.56 -18.25 46.69
N LEU A 154 11.68 -19.54 47.04
CA LEU A 154 10.54 -20.36 47.47
C LEU A 154 9.97 -19.91 48.82
N ALA A 155 10.82 -19.49 49.76
CA ALA A 155 10.42 -18.96 51.06
C ALA A 155 9.92 -17.50 51.00
N GLY A 156 10.11 -16.80 49.88
CA GLY A 156 9.76 -15.39 49.72
C GLY A 156 10.57 -14.42 50.60
N GLN A 157 11.72 -14.85 51.11
CA GLN A 157 12.63 -14.03 51.92
C GLN A 157 14.07 -14.55 51.83
N ASP A 158 15.04 -13.68 52.09
CA ASP A 158 16.45 -14.08 52.23
C ASP A 158 16.66 -14.79 53.58
N LEU A 159 16.99 -16.09 53.51
CA LEU A 159 17.19 -16.99 54.65
C LEU A 159 18.61 -16.89 55.23
N ASN A 160 19.58 -16.30 54.51
CA ASN A 160 20.94 -16.06 55.00
C ASN A 160 21.53 -14.73 54.50
N PRO A 161 21.04 -13.58 54.99
CA PRO A 161 21.46 -12.25 54.53
C PRO A 161 22.90 -11.86 54.91
N ALA A 162 23.62 -12.71 55.66
CA ALA A 162 25.00 -12.44 56.08
C ALA A 162 26.05 -13.01 55.12
N ALA A 163 25.63 -13.78 54.12
CA ALA A 163 26.48 -14.45 53.16
C ALA A 163 25.99 -14.24 51.72
N PRO A 164 26.86 -14.39 50.71
CA PRO A 164 26.38 -14.50 49.33
C PRO A 164 25.58 -15.79 49.14
N ASP A 165 24.72 -15.83 48.14
CA ASP A 165 23.95 -17.02 47.78
C ASP A 165 24.80 -18.05 47.02
N MET A 166 25.82 -17.58 46.30
CA MET A 166 26.78 -18.44 45.60
C MET A 166 28.16 -17.80 45.50
N VAL A 167 29.16 -18.67 45.32
CA VAL A 167 30.54 -18.26 45.06
C VAL A 167 30.98 -18.87 43.74
N VAL A 168 31.53 -18.03 42.86
CA VAL A 168 32.10 -18.43 41.58
C VAL A 168 33.58 -18.08 41.56
N LYS A 169 34.44 -19.08 41.36
CA LYS A 169 35.90 -18.90 41.26
C LYS A 169 36.33 -19.13 39.83
N PHE A 170 37.08 -18.18 39.27
CA PHE A 170 37.62 -18.26 37.92
C PHE A 170 39.14 -18.44 37.96
N ALA A 171 39.65 -19.30 37.08
CA ALA A 171 41.07 -19.59 36.99
C ALA A 171 41.89 -18.37 36.51
N GLU A 172 42.89 -18.01 37.30
CA GLU A 172 43.75 -16.86 36.98
C GLU A 172 44.74 -17.10 35.83
N ASP A 173 45.12 -18.36 35.59
CA ASP A 173 46.13 -18.77 34.60
C ASP A 173 45.52 -19.22 33.25
N THR A 174 44.23 -18.98 33.03
CA THR A 174 43.51 -19.40 31.81
C THR A 174 43.57 -18.34 30.71
N PRO A 175 43.78 -18.73 29.44
CA PRO A 175 43.71 -17.82 28.30
C PRO A 175 42.25 -17.43 28.00
N TRP A 176 41.81 -16.28 28.51
CA TRP A 176 40.43 -15.81 28.40
C TRP A 176 40.15 -14.95 27.17
N TYR A 177 39.02 -15.22 26.52
CA TYR A 177 38.32 -14.29 25.64
C TYR A 177 37.32 -13.48 26.47
N LEU A 178 37.46 -12.15 26.43
CA LEU A 178 36.67 -11.20 27.23
C LEU A 178 35.65 -10.42 26.39
N GLY A 179 35.58 -10.68 25.09
CA GLY A 179 34.60 -10.05 24.20
C GLY A 179 33.18 -10.57 24.46
N LEU A 180 32.17 -9.76 24.15
CA LEU A 180 30.75 -10.08 24.41
C LEU A 180 30.00 -10.51 23.15
N ASP A 181 30.69 -10.61 22.02
CA ASP A 181 30.14 -10.86 20.68
C ASP A 181 30.18 -12.33 20.25
N GLY A 182 30.73 -13.21 21.10
CA GLY A 182 30.90 -14.63 20.84
C GLY A 182 31.92 -14.96 19.73
N GLN A 183 32.71 -13.99 19.26
CA GLN A 183 33.73 -14.19 18.22
C GLN A 183 35.06 -14.65 18.82
N VAL A 184 35.04 -15.82 19.45
CA VAL A 184 36.15 -16.39 20.22
C VAL A 184 37.28 -16.84 19.27
N PRO A 185 38.50 -16.30 19.38
CA PRO A 185 39.65 -16.78 18.63
C PRO A 185 40.12 -18.18 19.05
N ASP A 186 40.96 -18.79 18.22
CA ASP A 186 41.67 -20.04 18.54
C ASP A 186 42.42 -19.94 19.88
N SER A 187 42.52 -21.08 20.58
CA SER A 187 43.32 -21.26 21.80
C SER A 187 42.90 -20.43 23.03
N VAL A 188 41.75 -19.75 23.01
CA VAL A 188 41.18 -19.04 24.17
C VAL A 188 39.76 -19.54 24.50
N TYR A 189 39.36 -19.40 25.77
CA TYR A 189 38.03 -19.78 26.27
C TYR A 189 37.13 -18.57 26.49
N ASP A 190 35.84 -18.69 26.16
CA ASP A 190 34.86 -17.62 26.35
C ASP A 190 34.46 -17.44 27.82
N MET A 191 34.79 -16.29 28.39
CA MET A 191 34.51 -15.99 29.80
C MET A 191 33.00 -15.85 30.09
N VAL A 192 32.19 -15.39 29.12
CA VAL A 192 30.74 -15.26 29.31
C VAL A 192 30.12 -16.65 29.46
N THR A 193 30.51 -17.61 28.63
CA THR A 193 30.07 -19.01 28.69
C THR A 193 30.45 -19.66 30.01
N VAL A 194 31.70 -19.52 30.44
CA VAL A 194 32.14 -20.10 31.72
C VAL A 194 31.37 -19.47 32.89
N ALA A 195 31.24 -18.14 32.92
CA ALA A 195 30.48 -17.48 33.97
C ALA A 195 29.00 -17.91 33.98
N LEU A 196 28.38 -18.03 32.81
CA LEU A 196 26.97 -18.42 32.68
C LEU A 196 26.73 -19.85 33.14
N HIS A 197 27.63 -20.77 32.79
CA HIS A 197 27.62 -22.17 33.21
C HIS A 197 27.71 -22.30 34.74
N GLU A 198 28.72 -21.69 35.33
CA GLU A 198 28.99 -21.80 36.77
C GLU A 198 27.90 -21.14 37.62
N MET A 199 27.31 -20.05 37.14
CA MET A 199 26.12 -19.47 37.78
C MET A 199 24.94 -20.44 37.75
N GLY A 200 24.80 -21.28 36.72
CA GLY A 200 23.81 -22.36 36.69
C GLY A 200 23.93 -23.31 37.87
N HIS A 201 25.15 -23.74 38.20
CA HIS A 201 25.42 -24.54 39.41
C HIS A 201 25.04 -23.79 40.69
N GLY A 202 25.43 -22.52 40.81
CA GLY A 202 25.08 -21.69 41.97
C GLY A 202 23.57 -21.52 42.17
N LEU A 203 22.78 -21.48 41.08
CA LEU A 203 21.32 -21.38 41.10
C LEU A 203 20.61 -22.71 41.40
N GLY A 204 21.34 -23.83 41.52
CA GLY A 204 20.78 -25.13 41.90
C GLY A 204 20.86 -26.22 40.83
N TYR A 205 21.51 -25.98 39.69
CA TYR A 205 21.79 -27.01 38.69
C TYR A 205 22.94 -27.91 39.16
N LEU A 206 22.76 -28.67 40.24
CA LEU A 206 23.74 -29.60 40.76
C LEU A 206 23.05 -30.72 41.54
N GLY A 207 23.57 -31.94 41.40
CA GLY A 207 23.13 -33.10 42.18
C GLY A 207 24.08 -33.42 43.33
N SER A 208 23.64 -34.29 44.24
CA SER A 208 24.42 -34.71 45.41
C SER A 208 25.11 -36.07 45.24
N ALA A 209 24.98 -36.72 44.08
CA ALA A 209 25.54 -38.04 43.86
C ALA A 209 27.08 -38.03 43.85
N ASN A 210 27.67 -39.11 44.38
CA ASN A 210 29.12 -39.30 44.43
C ASN A 210 29.47 -40.79 44.24
N HIS A 211 30.71 -41.08 43.87
CA HIS A 211 31.23 -42.43 43.69
C HIS A 211 32.63 -42.55 44.31
N ASN A 212 32.88 -43.60 45.10
CA ASN A 212 34.18 -43.82 45.75
C ASN A 212 35.11 -44.80 44.99
N GLY A 213 34.78 -45.10 43.73
CA GLY A 213 35.49 -46.09 42.90
C GLY A 213 34.95 -47.52 43.00
N ASN A 214 33.93 -47.77 43.83
CA ASN A 214 33.25 -49.06 43.92
C ASN A 214 31.75 -48.95 44.24
N SER A 215 31.33 -47.92 44.98
CA SER A 215 29.94 -47.76 45.42
C SER A 215 29.48 -46.34 45.19
N GLY A 216 28.22 -46.21 44.79
CA GLY A 216 27.54 -44.93 44.58
C GLY A 216 26.94 -44.41 45.88
N PHE A 217 26.88 -43.10 46.03
CA PHE A 217 26.30 -42.38 47.15
C PHE A 217 25.40 -41.29 46.62
N ILE A 218 24.32 -41.00 47.35
CA ILE A 218 23.42 -39.89 47.10
C ILE A 218 23.02 -39.27 48.44
N GLY A 219 22.82 -37.96 48.42
CA GLY A 219 22.52 -37.13 49.57
C GLY A 219 23.76 -36.48 50.18
N PHE A 220 23.66 -35.17 50.41
CA PHE A 220 24.62 -34.45 51.25
C PHE A 220 24.11 -34.44 52.69
N GLN A 221 24.97 -34.85 53.64
CA GLN A 221 24.56 -35.09 55.02
C GLN A 221 23.36 -36.07 55.15
N GLY A 222 23.19 -36.95 54.16
CA GLY A 222 22.12 -37.94 54.10
C GLY A 222 20.81 -37.45 53.48
N ILE A 223 20.75 -36.22 52.95
CA ILE A 223 19.55 -35.64 52.34
C ILE A 223 19.83 -35.36 50.85
N PRO A 224 19.06 -35.93 49.92
CA PRO A 224 19.17 -35.64 48.49
C PRO A 224 18.85 -34.18 48.16
N PHE A 225 19.46 -33.67 47.09
CA PHE A 225 19.13 -32.38 46.51
C PHE A 225 17.81 -32.46 45.73
N ILE A 226 17.16 -31.32 45.49
CA ILE A 226 15.98 -31.26 44.62
C ILE A 226 16.31 -31.74 43.19
N PHE A 227 17.53 -31.49 42.70
CA PHE A 227 18.01 -32.00 41.41
C PHE A 227 17.93 -33.53 41.34
N ASP A 228 18.37 -34.22 42.40
CA ASP A 228 18.39 -35.68 42.49
C ASP A 228 17.00 -36.30 42.35
N HIS A 229 15.96 -35.56 42.75
CA HIS A 229 14.58 -36.00 42.68
C HIS A 229 14.14 -36.36 41.26
N PHE A 230 14.68 -35.65 40.27
CA PHE A 230 14.34 -35.79 38.87
C PHE A 230 15.31 -36.69 38.10
N VAL A 231 16.30 -37.31 38.74
CA VAL A 231 17.22 -38.21 38.03
C VAL A 231 16.68 -39.63 38.03
N GLU A 232 16.56 -40.21 36.83
CA GLU A 232 15.99 -41.52 36.60
C GLU A 232 16.82 -42.35 35.61
N GLU A 233 16.60 -43.66 35.61
CA GLU A 233 17.10 -44.58 34.59
C GLU A 233 16.24 -44.57 33.31
N SER A 234 16.70 -45.31 32.30
CA SER A 234 16.01 -45.47 31.02
C SER A 234 14.57 -46.01 31.14
N ASP A 235 14.27 -46.76 32.20
CA ASP A 235 12.94 -47.33 32.48
C ASP A 235 12.11 -46.51 33.47
N GLN A 236 12.55 -45.28 33.79
CA GLN A 236 11.92 -44.34 34.75
C GLN A 236 12.04 -44.76 36.21
N THR A 237 12.92 -45.70 36.55
CA THR A 237 13.26 -45.95 37.95
C THR A 237 13.98 -44.73 38.53
N SER A 238 13.48 -44.21 39.66
CA SER A 238 14.10 -43.07 40.34
C SER A 238 15.41 -43.48 40.98
N LEU A 239 16.43 -42.63 40.89
CA LEU A 239 17.70 -42.91 41.56
C LEU A 239 17.59 -42.87 43.09
N LEU A 240 16.53 -42.25 43.62
CA LEU A 240 16.25 -42.23 45.05
C LEU A 240 15.72 -43.57 45.60
N ASP A 241 15.34 -44.52 44.73
CA ASP A 241 14.94 -45.87 45.14
C ASP A 241 16.15 -46.76 45.47
N TYR A 242 17.35 -46.35 45.08
CA TYR A 242 18.58 -47.08 45.36
C TYR A 242 19.09 -46.83 46.77
N VAL A 243 19.65 -47.90 47.37
CA VAL A 243 20.34 -47.77 48.65
C VAL A 243 21.71 -47.14 48.43
N SER A 244 21.88 -45.92 48.95
CA SER A 244 23.17 -45.20 48.99
C SER A 244 24.27 -46.04 49.66
N GLY A 245 25.49 -45.97 49.13
CA GLY A 245 26.65 -46.75 49.58
C GLY A 245 26.74 -48.17 49.04
N THR A 246 25.99 -48.51 47.98
CA THR A 246 26.01 -49.85 47.37
C THR A 246 26.76 -49.89 46.03
N VAL A 247 27.29 -51.07 45.69
CA VAL A 247 27.93 -51.32 44.39
C VAL A 247 26.92 -51.17 43.25
N THR A 248 25.72 -51.74 43.41
CA THR A 248 24.65 -51.63 42.41
C THR A 248 24.33 -50.19 42.07
N PHE A 249 24.26 -49.30 43.06
CA PHE A 249 24.04 -47.89 42.79
C PHE A 249 25.25 -47.23 42.10
N GLY A 250 26.48 -47.66 42.43
CA GLY A 250 27.68 -47.22 41.70
C GLY A 250 27.64 -47.59 40.22
N GLU A 251 27.22 -48.82 39.89
CA GLU A 251 27.06 -49.28 38.50
C GLU A 251 26.02 -48.45 37.72
N VAL A 252 24.95 -47.99 38.39
CA VAL A 252 23.93 -47.11 37.79
C VAL A 252 24.50 -45.72 37.48
N LEU A 253 25.31 -45.15 38.38
CA LEU A 253 25.97 -43.87 38.18
C LEU A 253 27.02 -43.88 37.05
N GLU A 254 27.52 -45.06 36.67
CA GLU A 254 28.48 -45.28 35.56
C GLU A 254 27.82 -45.95 34.33
N SER A 255 26.50 -45.83 34.16
CA SER A 255 25.74 -46.56 33.14
C SER A 255 25.67 -45.92 31.74
N ASP A 256 26.04 -44.65 31.61
CA ASP A 256 25.74 -43.76 30.46
C ASP A 256 24.25 -43.65 30.12
N ALA A 257 23.37 -44.02 31.06
CA ALA A 257 21.93 -44.17 30.84
C ALA A 257 21.08 -43.47 31.91
N LEU A 258 21.53 -42.31 32.38
CA LEU A 258 20.75 -41.43 33.26
C LEU A 258 19.98 -40.37 32.46
N TYR A 259 18.78 -40.08 32.93
CA TYR A 259 17.81 -39.18 32.30
C TYR A 259 17.21 -38.22 33.33
N TRP A 260 16.78 -37.05 32.86
CA TRP A 260 15.93 -36.15 33.61
C TRP A 260 14.45 -36.54 33.45
N GLY A 261 13.75 -36.73 34.56
CA GLY A 261 12.34 -37.15 34.64
C GLY A 261 11.33 -36.02 34.81
N GLY A 262 11.78 -34.75 34.85
CA GLY A 262 10.89 -33.60 34.95
C GLY A 262 10.11 -33.30 33.67
N GLU A 263 8.89 -32.81 33.82
CA GLU A 263 7.94 -32.55 32.72
C GLU A 263 8.42 -31.38 31.85
N ASN A 264 8.84 -30.27 32.46
CA ASN A 264 9.26 -29.07 31.73
C ASN A 264 10.58 -29.33 30.97
N GLY A 265 11.54 -30.04 31.56
CA GLY A 265 12.78 -30.44 30.87
C GLY A 265 12.51 -31.37 29.68
N SER A 266 11.53 -32.27 29.79
CA SER A 266 11.12 -33.18 28.71
C SER A 266 10.38 -32.43 27.59
N GLU A 267 9.48 -31.52 27.95
CA GLU A 267 8.77 -30.66 27.00
C GLU A 267 9.75 -29.76 26.22
N ALA A 268 10.70 -29.14 26.92
CA ALA A 268 11.72 -28.28 26.33
C ALA A 268 12.64 -29.03 25.34
N LEU A 269 12.84 -30.33 25.53
CA LEU A 269 13.57 -31.18 24.56
C LEU A 269 12.71 -31.52 23.33
N GLY A 270 11.38 -31.47 23.46
CA GLY A 270 10.40 -31.77 22.42
C GLY A 270 10.15 -33.26 22.20
N VAL A 271 11.19 -34.11 22.21
CA VAL A 271 11.05 -35.57 22.09
C VAL A 271 12.02 -36.30 23.01
N GLY A 272 11.48 -37.13 23.90
CA GLY A 272 12.25 -37.94 24.84
C GLY A 272 12.52 -37.20 26.16
N ARG A 273 13.56 -37.64 26.88
CA ARG A 273 13.98 -37.08 28.16
C ARG A 273 15.43 -36.57 28.06
N PRO A 274 15.78 -35.44 28.70
CA PRO A 274 17.15 -34.97 28.73
C PRO A 274 18.10 -36.02 29.27
N ARG A 275 19.27 -36.19 28.61
CA ARG A 275 20.28 -37.16 29.05
C ARG A 275 21.34 -36.49 29.90
N LEU A 276 21.66 -37.11 31.03
CA LEU A 276 22.70 -36.63 31.93
C LEU A 276 24.04 -37.32 31.64
N TYR A 277 25.12 -36.63 31.94
CA TYR A 277 26.47 -37.14 31.80
C TYR A 277 26.78 -38.16 32.91
N ALA A 278 26.72 -39.44 32.56
CA ALA A 278 26.98 -40.55 33.47
C ALA A 278 28.00 -41.52 32.84
N PRO A 279 29.24 -41.07 32.57
CA PRO A 279 30.23 -41.85 31.84
C PRO A 279 30.53 -43.20 32.51
N THR A 280 31.05 -44.16 31.73
CA THR A 280 31.42 -45.50 32.23
C THR A 280 32.58 -45.55 33.21
N ASN A 281 33.19 -44.39 33.49
CA ASN A 281 34.07 -44.18 34.63
C ASN A 281 33.64 -42.88 35.27
N TRP A 282 33.38 -42.89 36.58
CA TRP A 282 33.03 -41.70 37.32
C TRP A 282 34.10 -40.61 37.14
N ALA A 283 33.67 -39.46 36.65
CA ALA A 283 34.48 -38.27 36.55
C ALA A 283 34.00 -37.33 37.68
N PRO A 284 34.77 -37.19 38.79
CA PRO A 284 34.41 -36.26 39.85
C PRO A 284 34.03 -34.90 39.25
N GLY A 285 32.96 -34.29 39.79
CA GLY A 285 32.32 -33.02 39.39
C GLY A 285 31.84 -32.85 37.96
N ALA A 286 32.15 -33.76 37.04
CA ALA A 286 31.51 -33.79 35.73
C ALA A 286 30.29 -34.72 35.75
N SER A 287 30.44 -35.92 36.30
CA SER A 287 29.37 -36.92 36.37
C SER A 287 28.15 -36.40 37.12
N PHE A 288 26.97 -36.82 36.68
CA PHE A 288 25.65 -36.61 37.30
C PHE A 288 25.06 -35.21 37.19
N SER A 289 25.85 -34.16 37.43
CA SER A 289 25.40 -32.76 37.48
C SER A 289 25.44 -32.02 36.14
N HIS A 290 25.59 -32.74 35.03
CA HIS A 290 25.73 -32.15 33.69
C HIS A 290 24.86 -32.87 32.66
N LEU A 291 24.53 -32.16 31.59
CA LEU A 291 23.98 -32.75 30.37
C LEU A 291 25.04 -33.59 29.65
N ARG A 292 24.58 -34.64 28.97
CA ARG A 292 25.45 -35.55 28.25
C ARG A 292 26.03 -34.90 26.99
N GLU A 293 27.35 -34.70 26.96
CA GLU A 293 28.12 -34.13 25.83
C GLU A 293 27.69 -34.69 24.46
N ASN A 294 27.67 -36.01 24.30
CA ASN A 294 27.30 -36.66 23.03
C ASN A 294 25.83 -36.45 22.60
N SER A 295 24.97 -36.01 23.51
CA SER A 295 23.57 -35.66 23.22
C SER A 295 23.40 -34.17 22.91
N TYR A 296 24.31 -33.34 23.43
CA TYR A 296 24.32 -31.89 23.28
C TYR A 296 25.75 -31.42 22.94
N PRO A 297 26.26 -31.76 21.75
CA PRO A 297 27.63 -31.45 21.37
C PRO A 297 27.84 -29.94 21.21
N GLU A 298 29.09 -29.53 21.01
CA GLU A 298 29.48 -28.14 20.77
C GLU A 298 28.59 -27.46 19.71
N GLY A 299 28.15 -26.23 19.99
CA GLY A 299 27.24 -25.47 19.12
C GLY A 299 25.75 -25.88 19.20
N ASN A 300 25.38 -26.83 20.06
CA ASN A 300 23.98 -27.13 20.35
C ASN A 300 23.35 -26.07 21.27
N ALA A 301 22.08 -25.70 21.04
CA ALA A 301 21.38 -24.73 21.88
C ALA A 301 21.29 -25.09 23.38
N ASN A 302 21.51 -26.36 23.74
CA ASN A 302 21.49 -26.87 25.11
C ASN A 302 22.86 -27.34 25.60
N SER A 303 23.97 -26.97 24.93
CA SER A 303 25.31 -27.43 25.33
C SER A 303 25.87 -26.69 26.55
N LEU A 304 25.23 -25.62 27.05
CA LEU A 304 25.82 -24.83 28.14
C LEU A 304 26.13 -25.68 29.36
N MET A 305 25.19 -26.52 29.81
CA MET A 305 25.36 -27.32 31.04
C MET A 305 26.00 -28.70 30.78
N THR A 306 26.81 -28.85 29.73
CA THR A 306 27.69 -30.02 29.57
C THR A 306 29.03 -29.80 30.28
N PRO A 307 29.79 -30.85 30.63
CA PRO A 307 30.92 -30.72 31.57
C PRO A 307 32.23 -30.21 30.94
N PHE A 308 32.26 -29.99 29.63
CA PHE A 308 33.47 -29.63 28.89
C PHE A 308 33.24 -28.38 28.05
N LEU A 309 34.27 -27.54 27.92
CA LEU A 309 34.28 -26.40 27.02
C LEU A 309 35.52 -26.46 26.11
N ASN A 310 35.32 -26.27 24.81
CA ASN A 310 36.41 -26.17 23.84
C ASN A 310 36.99 -24.75 23.79
N THR A 311 38.21 -24.61 23.28
CA THR A 311 38.70 -23.29 22.85
C THR A 311 37.97 -22.89 21.57
N ALA A 312 37.88 -21.58 21.27
CA ALA A 312 37.09 -21.07 20.14
C ALA A 312 35.59 -21.46 20.18
N GLU A 313 35.04 -21.73 21.36
CA GLU A 313 33.62 -22.05 21.59
C GLU A 313 32.94 -20.91 22.36
N SER A 314 31.75 -20.48 21.92
CA SER A 314 30.85 -19.62 22.70
C SER A 314 29.44 -20.18 22.79
N ILE A 315 28.89 -20.12 24.00
CA ILE A 315 27.51 -20.51 24.33
C ILE A 315 26.95 -19.41 25.26
N HIS A 316 26.20 -18.47 24.71
CA HIS A 316 25.69 -17.30 25.46
C HIS A 316 24.21 -17.44 25.82
N THR A 317 23.74 -18.66 26.09
CA THR A 317 22.36 -18.97 26.48
C THR A 317 22.33 -20.15 27.45
N PRO A 318 21.44 -20.15 28.48
CA PRO A 318 21.20 -21.33 29.30
C PRO A 318 20.71 -22.53 28.50
N GLY A 319 19.96 -22.28 27.42
CA GLY A 319 19.31 -23.30 26.61
C GLY A 319 17.95 -23.73 27.17
N PRO A 320 16.98 -24.08 26.29
CA PRO A 320 15.61 -24.42 26.71
C PRO A 320 15.56 -25.62 27.67
N VAL A 321 16.38 -26.66 27.47
CA VAL A 321 16.40 -27.85 28.33
C VAL A 321 16.85 -27.50 29.74
N ALA A 322 17.95 -26.74 29.89
CA ALA A 322 18.41 -26.34 31.22
C ALA A 322 17.36 -25.47 31.92
N LEU A 323 16.71 -24.54 31.22
CA LEU A 323 15.64 -23.72 31.77
C LEU A 323 14.41 -24.54 32.18
N GLY A 324 14.02 -25.54 31.39
CA GLY A 324 12.97 -26.49 31.76
C GLY A 324 13.33 -27.28 33.03
N MET A 325 14.57 -27.74 33.16
CA MET A 325 15.05 -28.40 34.37
C MET A 325 15.03 -27.46 35.59
N MET A 326 15.34 -26.18 35.40
CA MET A 326 15.23 -25.17 36.46
C MET A 326 13.77 -24.98 36.91
N GLN A 327 12.81 -25.00 35.98
CA GLN A 327 11.37 -24.95 36.30
C GLN A 327 10.92 -26.16 37.10
N ASP A 328 11.33 -27.36 36.69
CA ASP A 328 11.02 -28.59 37.41
C ASP A 328 11.50 -28.52 38.87
N MET A 329 12.69 -27.95 39.12
CA MET A 329 13.23 -27.75 40.47
C MET A 329 12.51 -26.66 41.29
N GLY A 330 11.75 -25.77 40.66
CA GLY A 330 10.93 -24.75 41.33
C GLY A 330 11.24 -23.30 40.95
N TRP A 331 12.15 -23.04 40.00
CA TRP A 331 12.33 -21.68 39.48
C TRP A 331 11.13 -21.26 38.62
N SER A 332 10.70 -20.01 38.76
CA SER A 332 9.80 -19.38 37.79
C SER A 332 10.65 -18.77 36.66
N LEU A 333 10.20 -18.91 35.41
CA LEU A 333 10.81 -18.23 34.27
C LEU A 333 9.91 -17.07 33.85
N PRO A 334 10.47 -15.95 33.38
CA PRO A 334 9.66 -14.89 32.79
C PRO A 334 8.88 -15.44 31.60
N PRO A 335 7.63 -14.98 31.37
CA PRO A 335 6.91 -15.34 30.16
C PRO A 335 7.72 -14.91 28.93
N VAL A 336 7.84 -15.80 27.95
CA VAL A 336 8.51 -15.47 26.69
C VAL A 336 7.73 -14.32 26.04
N LEU A 337 8.31 -13.12 26.05
CA LEU A 337 7.68 -11.95 25.46
C LEU A 337 7.60 -12.16 23.94
N CYS A 338 6.42 -11.86 23.37
CA CYS A 338 6.26 -11.95 21.93
C CYS A 338 7.16 -10.92 21.22
N SER A 339 7.55 -11.23 19.99
CA SER A 339 8.38 -10.37 19.17
C SER A 339 7.79 -10.23 17.77
N LEU A 340 7.58 -8.99 17.33
CA LEU A 340 7.24 -8.65 15.95
C LEU A 340 8.54 -8.29 15.22
N LEU A 341 9.00 -9.20 14.36
CA LEU A 341 10.32 -9.13 13.73
C LEU A 341 10.33 -8.23 12.50
N ASP A 342 9.30 -8.33 11.65
CA ASP A 342 9.25 -7.58 10.39
C ASP A 342 7.80 -7.45 9.87
N VAL A 343 7.57 -6.43 9.05
CA VAL A 343 6.37 -6.29 8.23
C VAL A 343 6.72 -5.75 6.85
N VAL A 344 6.37 -6.52 5.83
CA VAL A 344 6.66 -6.19 4.43
C VAL A 344 5.40 -6.12 3.58
N THR A 345 5.45 -5.32 2.52
CA THR A 345 4.35 -5.19 1.56
C THR A 345 4.41 -6.30 0.52
N LEU A 346 3.26 -6.90 0.24
CA LEU A 346 3.07 -7.78 -0.90
C LEU A 346 2.30 -7.02 -2.00
N THR A 347 1.20 -7.58 -2.49
CA THR A 347 0.42 -7.00 -3.57
C THR A 347 -0.46 -5.84 -3.10
N GLN A 348 -0.54 -4.82 -3.96
CA GLN A 348 -1.47 -3.70 -3.82
C GLN A 348 -2.41 -3.67 -5.05
N THR A 349 -3.71 -3.52 -4.83
CA THR A 349 -4.65 -3.30 -5.94
C THR A 349 -4.63 -1.83 -6.37
N GLY A 350 -5.01 -1.55 -7.62
CA GLY A 350 -5.34 -0.19 -8.02
C GLY A 350 -6.56 0.37 -7.26
N CYS A 351 -6.78 1.69 -7.39
CA CYS A 351 -7.96 2.35 -6.85
C CYS A 351 -9.23 1.90 -7.59
N ASN A 352 -10.30 1.62 -6.83
CA ASN A 352 -11.63 1.34 -7.36
C ASN A 352 -12.40 2.66 -7.60
N PRO A 353 -12.80 2.99 -8.85
CA PRO A 353 -13.43 4.26 -9.18
C PRO A 353 -14.83 4.44 -8.54
N LEU A 354 -15.52 3.34 -8.19
CA LEU A 354 -16.84 3.41 -7.57
C LEU A 354 -16.79 3.78 -6.09
N THR A 355 -15.76 3.33 -5.38
CA THR A 355 -15.65 3.47 -3.92
C THR A 355 -14.50 4.37 -3.48
N ASN A 356 -13.62 4.75 -4.40
CA ASN A 356 -12.34 5.41 -4.13
C ASN A 356 -11.49 4.66 -3.08
N THR A 357 -11.50 3.33 -3.13
CA THR A 357 -10.75 2.47 -2.20
C THR A 357 -9.88 1.44 -2.90
N TYR A 358 -8.91 0.88 -2.18
CA TYR A 358 -8.04 -0.20 -2.64
C TYR A 358 -7.82 -1.25 -1.53
N THR A 359 -7.06 -2.29 -1.85
CA THR A 359 -6.63 -3.34 -0.93
C THR A 359 -5.11 -3.43 -0.90
N GLN A 360 -4.53 -3.57 0.30
CA GLN A 360 -3.11 -3.83 0.53
C GLN A 360 -2.93 -5.18 1.23
N VAL A 361 -2.08 -6.03 0.66
CA VAL A 361 -1.64 -7.27 1.31
C VAL A 361 -0.29 -7.05 1.98
N LEU A 362 -0.15 -7.51 3.22
CA LEU A 362 1.07 -7.42 4.02
C LEU A 362 1.46 -8.82 4.51
N GLN A 363 2.76 -9.02 4.73
CA GLN A 363 3.29 -10.21 5.40
C GLN A 363 3.99 -9.76 6.68
N VAL A 364 3.56 -10.33 7.80
CA VAL A 364 4.09 -10.04 9.14
C VAL A 364 4.89 -11.25 9.61
N THR A 365 6.11 -11.02 10.07
CA THR A 365 6.95 -12.05 10.67
C THR A 365 7.06 -11.79 12.17
N TYR A 366 6.76 -12.80 12.97
CA TYR A 366 6.77 -12.72 14.43
C TYR A 366 7.20 -14.03 15.09
N GLU A 367 7.53 -13.96 16.37
CA GLU A 367 7.88 -15.10 17.22
C GLU A 367 7.12 -15.02 18.54
N ASN A 368 6.86 -16.18 19.13
CA ASN A 368 6.19 -16.33 20.44
C ASN A 368 4.86 -15.58 20.52
N ALA A 369 4.06 -15.65 19.45
CA ALA A 369 2.74 -15.05 19.44
C ALA A 369 1.87 -15.62 20.58
N PRO A 370 1.03 -14.79 21.22
CA PRO A 370 0.10 -15.27 22.23
C PRO A 370 -0.80 -16.40 21.73
N GLU A 371 -1.12 -17.37 22.58
CA GLU A 371 -2.01 -18.50 22.24
C GLU A 371 -3.46 -18.05 22.00
N THR A 372 -3.84 -16.88 22.51
CA THR A 372 -5.19 -16.31 22.41
C THR A 372 -5.14 -14.88 21.89
N GLY A 373 -6.28 -14.36 21.41
CA GLY A 373 -6.38 -13.01 20.86
C GLY A 373 -6.20 -12.93 19.34
N ASN A 374 -5.83 -11.76 18.85
CA ASN A 374 -5.68 -11.46 17.43
C ASN A 374 -4.38 -10.70 17.16
N LEU A 375 -3.83 -10.91 15.96
CA LEU A 375 -2.87 -10.00 15.34
C LEU A 375 -3.65 -8.79 14.82
N THR A 376 -3.32 -7.60 15.30
CA THR A 376 -3.96 -6.35 14.88
C THR A 376 -3.02 -5.58 13.96
N VAL A 377 -3.52 -5.12 12.82
CA VAL A 377 -2.78 -4.30 11.86
C VAL A 377 -3.59 -3.06 11.52
N ASN A 378 -3.08 -1.88 11.84
CA ASN A 378 -3.80 -0.60 11.73
C ASN A 378 -5.20 -0.63 12.36
N GLY A 379 -5.35 -1.34 13.49
CA GLY A 379 -6.61 -1.51 14.21
C GLY A 379 -7.55 -2.60 13.65
N VAL A 380 -7.20 -3.26 12.54
CA VAL A 380 -7.96 -4.40 11.98
C VAL A 380 -7.44 -5.70 12.60
N ALA A 381 -8.35 -6.51 13.16
CA ALA A 381 -8.01 -7.77 13.81
C ALA A 381 -8.01 -8.97 12.86
N PHE A 382 -6.96 -9.78 12.94
CA PHE A 382 -6.76 -11.03 12.21
C PHE A 382 -6.51 -12.18 13.20
N PRO A 383 -7.10 -13.36 13.01
CA PRO A 383 -6.75 -14.55 13.81
C PRO A 383 -5.27 -14.86 13.68
N ILE A 384 -4.63 -15.26 14.78
CA ILE A 384 -3.22 -15.67 14.78
C ILE A 384 -3.13 -17.05 14.14
N THR A 385 -2.41 -17.17 13.02
CA THR A 385 -2.35 -18.43 12.23
C THR A 385 -0.97 -19.06 12.18
N GLY A 386 0.08 -18.30 12.49
CA GLY A 386 1.48 -18.74 12.45
C GLY A 386 2.35 -17.78 11.64
N SER A 387 3.66 -17.81 11.88
CA SER A 387 4.63 -16.89 11.28
C SER A 387 5.42 -17.56 10.13
N PRO A 388 5.66 -16.85 9.01
CA PRO A 388 5.13 -15.53 8.68
C PRO A 388 3.63 -15.57 8.31
N GLN A 389 2.87 -14.56 8.72
CA GLN A 389 1.43 -14.43 8.50
C GLN A 389 1.11 -13.40 7.41
N THR A 390 0.31 -13.79 6.42
CA THR A 390 -0.22 -12.86 5.41
C THR A 390 -1.57 -12.29 5.85
N VAL A 391 -1.71 -10.97 5.79
CA VAL A 391 -2.95 -10.25 6.10
C VAL A 391 -3.37 -9.36 4.93
N SER A 392 -4.68 -9.10 4.80
CA SER A 392 -5.24 -8.26 3.74
C SER A 392 -6.07 -7.14 4.34
N LEU A 393 -5.62 -5.90 4.14
CA LEU A 393 -6.32 -4.68 4.51
C LEU A 393 -7.16 -4.22 3.33
N THR A 394 -8.49 -4.30 3.45
CA THR A 394 -9.44 -3.96 2.38
C THR A 394 -10.13 -2.62 2.68
N ASN A 395 -10.73 -2.02 1.64
CA ASN A 395 -11.44 -0.74 1.73
C ASN A 395 -10.59 0.42 2.25
N LEU A 396 -9.29 0.40 1.97
CA LEU A 396 -8.38 1.50 2.30
C LEU A 396 -8.65 2.70 1.38
N THR A 397 -8.56 3.92 1.89
CA THR A 397 -8.81 5.15 1.13
C THR A 397 -7.68 5.44 0.15
N SER A 398 -8.00 5.64 -1.13
CA SER A 398 -7.03 6.06 -2.15
C SER A 398 -6.90 7.58 -2.17
N ASP A 399 -5.78 8.11 -1.68
CA ASP A 399 -5.48 9.55 -1.59
C ASP A 399 -4.03 9.91 -2.00
N GLY A 400 -3.22 8.93 -2.42
CA GLY A 400 -1.82 9.14 -2.77
C GLY A 400 -0.88 9.35 -1.56
N ALA A 401 -1.36 9.25 -0.32
CA ALA A 401 -0.56 9.51 0.87
C ALA A 401 0.33 8.32 1.27
N PRO A 402 1.48 8.55 1.91
CA PRO A 402 2.24 7.48 2.56
C PRO A 402 1.45 6.91 3.75
N VAL A 403 1.46 5.60 3.90
CA VAL A 403 0.71 4.86 4.93
C VAL A 403 1.69 4.25 5.93
N ASN A 404 1.51 4.59 7.20
CA ASN A 404 2.18 3.91 8.31
C ASN A 404 1.47 2.59 8.61
N VAL A 405 2.24 1.58 9.05
CA VAL A 405 1.70 0.31 9.49
C VAL A 405 2.07 0.07 10.95
N ASP A 406 1.06 -0.02 11.80
CA ASP A 406 1.15 -0.40 13.20
C ASP A 406 0.64 -1.83 13.35
N VAL A 407 1.50 -2.72 13.84
CA VAL A 407 1.18 -4.11 14.13
C VAL A 407 1.28 -4.33 15.63
N SER A 408 0.31 -5.03 16.23
CA SER A 408 0.38 -5.44 17.64
C SER A 408 -0.47 -6.67 17.93
N PHE A 409 -0.23 -7.36 19.04
CA PHE A 409 -1.15 -8.41 19.51
C PHE A 409 -2.18 -7.86 20.50
N SER A 410 -3.44 -8.27 20.37
CA SER A 410 -4.53 -7.73 21.21
C SER A 410 -4.39 -8.04 22.70
N GLU A 411 -3.77 -9.17 23.04
CA GLU A 411 -3.55 -9.62 24.43
C GLU A 411 -2.20 -9.15 25.00
N ASN A 412 -1.33 -8.56 24.15
CA ASN A 412 -0.03 -8.05 24.57
C ASN A 412 0.28 -6.77 23.79
N LEU A 413 -0.25 -5.65 24.28
CA LEU A 413 -0.15 -4.34 23.60
C LEU A 413 1.28 -3.78 23.57
N ASP A 414 2.15 -4.23 24.48
CA ASP A 414 3.56 -3.81 24.51
C ASP A 414 4.37 -4.45 23.37
N CYS A 415 3.85 -5.55 22.82
CA CYS A 415 4.41 -6.25 21.68
C CYS A 415 3.85 -5.65 20.38
N SER A 416 4.47 -4.55 19.97
CA SER A 416 4.07 -3.78 18.80
C SER A 416 5.26 -3.44 17.90
N LEU A 417 4.98 -3.28 16.61
CA LEU A 417 5.92 -2.86 15.57
C LEU A 417 5.26 -1.76 14.75
N THR A 418 5.94 -0.61 14.64
CA THR A 418 5.51 0.48 13.76
C THR A 418 6.49 0.62 12.60
N ALA A 419 5.98 0.47 11.38
CA ALA A 419 6.70 0.73 10.14
C ALA A 419 6.18 2.05 9.52
N PRO A 420 6.91 3.16 9.67
CA PRO A 420 6.49 4.46 9.11
C PRO A 420 6.60 4.46 7.59
N ALA A 421 5.59 5.01 6.90
CA ALA A 421 5.52 5.16 5.45
C ALA A 421 5.88 3.89 4.67
N LEU A 422 5.43 2.72 5.17
CA LEU A 422 5.79 1.42 4.61
C LEU A 422 5.39 1.28 3.13
N PHE A 423 4.27 1.90 2.74
CA PHE A 423 3.83 1.97 1.34
C PHE A 423 3.11 3.28 1.06
N THR A 424 2.84 3.55 -0.22
CA THR A 424 2.04 4.71 -0.67
C THR A 424 0.68 4.21 -1.16
N ALA A 425 -0.39 4.87 -0.74
CA ALA A 425 -1.73 4.61 -1.27
C ALA A 425 -1.79 4.97 -2.76
N PRO A 426 -2.60 4.29 -3.59
CA PRO A 426 -2.91 4.77 -4.93
C PRO A 426 -3.50 6.18 -4.88
N GLU A 427 -3.24 6.97 -5.92
CA GLU A 427 -3.92 8.26 -6.10
C GLU A 427 -5.45 8.07 -6.17
N SER A 428 -6.20 9.08 -5.74
CA SER A 428 -7.65 9.05 -5.83
C SER A 428 -8.08 8.85 -7.29
N CYS A 429 -9.03 7.95 -7.50
CA CYS A 429 -9.65 7.67 -8.80
C CYS A 429 -11.14 8.02 -8.79
N CYS A 430 -11.53 8.87 -7.85
CA CYS A 430 -12.85 9.48 -7.72
C CYS A 430 -13.00 10.53 -8.83
N VAL A 431 -13.13 10.10 -10.08
CA VAL A 431 -13.43 10.99 -11.21
C VAL A 431 -14.69 10.51 -11.89
N LEU A 432 -15.55 11.46 -12.24
CA LEU A 432 -16.70 11.23 -13.11
C LEU A 432 -16.51 12.16 -14.30
N LEU A 433 -16.14 11.60 -15.45
CA LEU A 433 -15.74 12.40 -16.59
C LEU A 433 -16.90 12.60 -17.57
N ARG A 434 -16.99 13.80 -18.14
CA ARG A 434 -17.91 14.18 -19.21
C ARG A 434 -17.13 14.75 -20.38
N LEU A 435 -17.64 14.59 -21.59
CA LEU A 435 -17.13 15.32 -22.75
C LEU A 435 -17.59 16.78 -22.69
N ALA A 436 -16.68 17.70 -22.97
CA ALA A 436 -16.96 19.14 -23.01
C ALA A 436 -16.81 19.71 -24.42
N GLU A 437 -15.81 19.26 -25.17
CA GLU A 437 -15.60 19.66 -26.56
C GLU A 437 -14.95 18.51 -27.34
N VAL A 438 -15.37 18.30 -28.58
CA VAL A 438 -14.85 17.26 -29.46
C VAL A 438 -14.50 17.86 -30.82
N ASN A 439 -13.24 17.74 -31.21
CA ASN A 439 -12.76 18.22 -32.50
C ASN A 439 -12.01 17.10 -33.26
N PRO A 440 -12.70 16.33 -34.12
CA PRO A 440 -12.07 15.29 -34.93
C PRO A 440 -11.11 15.82 -36.00
N GLU A 441 -11.21 17.09 -36.43
CA GLU A 441 -10.26 17.70 -37.37
C GLU A 441 -8.93 18.03 -36.71
N ALA A 442 -8.98 18.65 -35.53
CA ALA A 442 -7.81 18.94 -34.71
C ALA A 442 -7.32 17.73 -33.91
N LYS A 443 -8.08 16.62 -33.92
CA LYS A 443 -7.87 15.41 -33.10
C LYS A 443 -7.74 15.70 -31.61
N THR A 444 -8.61 16.55 -31.09
CA THR A 444 -8.62 16.95 -29.68
C THR A 444 -9.95 16.62 -29.01
N VAL A 445 -9.87 16.22 -27.74
CA VAL A 445 -11.01 15.97 -26.86
C VAL A 445 -10.81 16.79 -25.60
N THR A 446 -11.78 17.63 -25.25
CA THR A 446 -11.83 18.27 -23.94
C THR A 446 -12.79 17.51 -23.05
N ILE A 447 -12.32 17.08 -21.89
CA ILE A 447 -13.11 16.42 -20.85
C ILE A 447 -13.28 17.34 -19.63
N ARG A 448 -14.31 17.08 -18.83
CA ARG A 448 -14.59 17.74 -17.54
C ARG A 448 -14.72 16.69 -16.44
N ASN A 449 -14.12 16.93 -15.28
CA ASN A 449 -14.44 16.17 -14.08
C ASN A 449 -15.68 16.78 -13.41
N VAL A 450 -16.79 16.04 -13.39
CA VAL A 450 -18.04 16.44 -12.74
C VAL A 450 -18.23 15.79 -11.36
N ALA A 451 -17.27 14.99 -10.90
CA ALA A 451 -17.26 14.55 -9.51
C ALA A 451 -16.93 15.72 -8.57
N ASP A 452 -17.21 15.52 -7.28
CA ASP A 452 -16.94 16.46 -6.19
C ASP A 452 -15.52 16.34 -5.60
N CYS A 453 -14.69 15.50 -6.22
CA CYS A 453 -13.34 15.10 -5.81
C CYS A 453 -12.34 15.29 -6.97
N GLU A 454 -11.08 15.54 -6.62
CA GLU A 454 -9.97 15.44 -7.56
C GLU A 454 -9.55 13.98 -7.70
N GLY A 455 -9.20 13.54 -8.92
CA GLY A 455 -8.63 12.22 -9.10
C GLY A 455 -7.86 12.05 -10.41
N GLY A 456 -7.11 10.96 -10.49
CA GLY A 456 -6.38 10.53 -11.67
C GLY A 456 -7.28 9.93 -12.74
N LEU A 457 -6.76 9.85 -13.96
CA LEU A 457 -7.50 9.41 -15.16
C LEU A 457 -7.26 7.92 -15.50
N SER A 458 -6.75 7.15 -14.54
CA SER A 458 -6.45 5.72 -14.75
C SER A 458 -7.71 4.92 -15.03
N GLY A 459 -7.65 4.06 -16.06
CA GLY A 459 -8.78 3.24 -16.49
C GLY A 459 -9.83 3.96 -17.34
N GLN A 460 -9.65 5.26 -17.62
CA GLN A 460 -10.55 6.04 -18.49
C GLN A 460 -10.14 5.85 -19.96
N VAL A 461 -11.12 5.64 -20.83
CA VAL A 461 -10.93 5.26 -22.24
C VAL A 461 -11.77 6.13 -23.15
N ILE A 462 -11.19 6.54 -24.27
CA ILE A 462 -11.92 7.13 -25.39
C ILE A 462 -11.90 6.20 -26.61
N LYS A 463 -13.01 6.16 -27.34
CA LYS A 463 -13.19 5.28 -28.52
C LYS A 463 -13.90 6.00 -29.65
N SER A 464 -13.39 5.86 -30.87
CA SER A 464 -13.98 6.42 -32.09
C SER A 464 -13.62 5.56 -33.31
N GLY A 465 -14.57 5.33 -34.23
CA GLY A 465 -14.27 4.71 -35.53
C GLY A 465 -13.60 3.33 -35.46
N GLY A 466 -13.79 2.59 -34.36
CA GLY A 466 -13.16 1.28 -34.11
C GLY A 466 -11.79 1.31 -33.43
N THR A 467 -11.21 2.50 -33.20
CA THR A 467 -9.95 2.69 -32.46
C THR A 467 -10.25 3.18 -31.04
N GLN A 468 -9.39 2.82 -30.07
CA GLN A 468 -9.49 3.25 -28.67
C GLN A 468 -8.14 3.71 -28.12
N ALA A 469 -8.16 4.54 -27.08
CA ALA A 469 -6.97 4.95 -26.31
C ALA A 469 -7.30 5.11 -24.83
N PHE A 470 -6.38 4.73 -23.95
CA PHE A 470 -6.45 5.08 -22.53
C PHE A 470 -6.01 6.54 -22.36
N LEU A 471 -6.71 7.30 -21.52
CA LEU A 471 -6.36 8.71 -21.29
C LEU A 471 -4.94 8.85 -20.71
N THR A 472 -4.52 7.90 -19.88
CA THR A 472 -3.16 7.83 -19.31
C THR A 472 -2.06 7.64 -20.34
N ASP A 473 -2.36 7.04 -21.50
CA ASP A 473 -1.37 6.85 -22.57
C ASP A 473 -1.18 8.12 -23.42
N LEU A 474 -2.17 9.03 -23.37
CA LEU A 474 -2.17 10.30 -24.09
C LEU A 474 -1.63 11.47 -23.26
N LEU A 475 -1.34 11.25 -21.98
CA LEU A 475 -0.99 12.27 -21.00
C LEU A 475 0.32 11.92 -20.27
N PRO A 476 1.02 12.92 -19.71
CA PRO A 476 2.12 12.66 -18.80
C PRO A 476 1.68 11.79 -17.60
N PRO A 477 2.60 11.00 -16.99
CA PRO A 477 2.30 10.25 -15.77
C PRO A 477 1.91 11.18 -14.61
N GLY A 478 0.93 10.76 -13.79
CA GLY A 478 0.50 11.49 -12.59
C GLY A 478 -0.41 12.69 -12.84
N VAL A 479 -1.06 12.78 -14.01
CA VAL A 479 -2.05 13.83 -14.26
C VAL A 479 -3.34 13.52 -13.49
N THR A 480 -3.71 14.45 -12.61
CA THR A 480 -5.01 14.50 -11.92
C THR A 480 -5.90 15.61 -12.49
N LEU A 481 -7.21 15.51 -12.27
CA LEU A 481 -8.18 16.50 -12.68
C LEU A 481 -9.06 16.91 -11.50
N ALA A 482 -8.93 18.17 -11.06
CA ALA A 482 -9.71 18.72 -9.95
C ALA A 482 -11.22 18.74 -10.25
N ALA A 483 -12.03 18.73 -9.20
CA ALA A 483 -13.49 18.84 -9.31
C ALA A 483 -13.90 20.09 -10.12
N GLY A 484 -14.71 19.89 -11.16
CA GLY A 484 -15.18 20.92 -12.08
C GLY A 484 -14.18 21.41 -13.13
N ALA A 485 -12.91 20.99 -13.05
CA ALA A 485 -11.88 21.38 -14.02
C ALA A 485 -12.04 20.64 -15.35
N THR A 486 -11.52 21.26 -16.41
CA THR A 486 -11.48 20.70 -17.77
C THR A 486 -10.05 20.42 -18.21
N LEU A 487 -9.87 19.37 -19.02
CA LEU A 487 -8.59 19.01 -19.61
C LEU A 487 -8.75 18.71 -21.11
N THR A 488 -7.96 19.37 -21.94
CA THR A 488 -7.89 19.10 -23.39
C THR A 488 -6.77 18.10 -23.68
N ILE A 489 -7.12 17.04 -24.39
CA ILE A 489 -6.28 15.89 -24.71
C ILE A 489 -6.12 15.83 -26.23
N SER A 490 -4.88 15.68 -26.69
CA SER A 490 -4.58 15.43 -28.10
C SER A 490 -4.53 13.92 -28.35
N TRP A 491 -5.26 13.43 -29.35
CA TRP A 491 -5.27 12.02 -29.74
C TRP A 491 -4.81 11.85 -31.21
N PRO A 492 -3.49 11.78 -31.47
CA PRO A 492 -2.96 11.76 -32.84
C PRO A 492 -3.47 10.59 -33.71
N ASP A 493 -3.73 9.45 -33.07
CA ASP A 493 -4.18 8.20 -33.72
C ASP A 493 -5.70 8.12 -33.92
N TRP A 494 -6.44 9.19 -33.60
CA TRP A 494 -7.87 9.28 -33.90
C TRP A 494 -8.10 9.06 -35.41
N PRO A 495 -8.98 8.11 -35.81
CA PRO A 495 -9.40 7.92 -37.20
C PRO A 495 -9.87 9.20 -37.90
N ASN A 496 -9.62 9.33 -39.20
CA ASN A 496 -10.07 10.48 -39.98
C ASN A 496 -11.58 10.37 -40.31
N ASN A 497 -12.43 10.70 -39.35
CA ASN A 497 -13.89 10.60 -39.45
C ASN A 497 -14.61 11.94 -39.21
N ALA A 498 -13.97 13.08 -39.47
CA ALA A 498 -14.57 14.41 -39.34
C ALA A 498 -15.84 14.60 -40.19
N ALA A 499 -15.92 13.95 -41.35
CA ALA A 499 -17.11 14.00 -42.22
C ALA A 499 -18.32 13.19 -41.69
N GLY A 500 -18.13 12.36 -40.68
CA GLY A 500 -19.18 11.52 -40.09
C GLY A 500 -18.58 10.49 -39.14
N GLY A 501 -18.87 10.61 -37.85
CA GLY A 501 -18.22 9.81 -36.82
C GLY A 501 -18.85 9.97 -35.45
N ASP A 502 -18.24 9.31 -34.48
CA ASP A 502 -18.65 9.33 -33.08
C ASP A 502 -17.45 9.40 -32.12
N LEU A 503 -17.68 9.80 -30.89
CA LEU A 503 -16.74 9.64 -29.78
C LEU A 503 -17.49 9.10 -28.58
N THR A 504 -16.93 8.06 -27.96
CA THR A 504 -17.38 7.51 -26.69
C THR A 504 -16.32 7.73 -25.63
N LEU A 505 -16.75 8.11 -24.43
CA LEU A 505 -15.97 8.10 -23.20
C LEU A 505 -16.52 7.00 -22.28
N HIS A 506 -15.65 6.17 -21.71
CA HIS A 506 -16.04 5.12 -20.76
C HIS A 506 -14.89 4.70 -19.83
N ASP A 507 -15.22 4.18 -18.65
CA ASP A 507 -14.24 3.50 -17.78
C ASP A 507 -13.96 2.04 -18.22
N GLN A 508 -12.93 1.40 -17.65
CA GLN A 508 -12.54 0.02 -17.95
C GLN A 508 -13.51 -1.07 -17.43
N VAL A 509 -14.42 -0.73 -16.53
CA VAL A 509 -15.18 -1.69 -15.69
C VAL A 509 -16.70 -1.57 -15.88
N GLY A 510 -17.16 -0.60 -16.66
CA GLY A 510 -18.53 -0.08 -16.62
C GLY A 510 -19.16 0.20 -17.98
N ALA A 511 -20.21 1.04 -17.91
CA ALA A 511 -21.04 1.48 -19.03
C ALA A 511 -20.36 2.62 -19.82
N TYR A 512 -20.96 3.03 -20.94
CA TYR A 512 -20.54 4.28 -21.56
C TYR A 512 -20.86 5.44 -20.59
N ASP A 513 -19.87 6.30 -20.33
CA ASP A 513 -20.02 7.46 -19.46
C ASP A 513 -20.57 8.67 -20.24
N ASP A 514 -20.14 8.79 -21.50
CA ASP A 514 -20.57 9.87 -22.39
C ASP A 514 -20.44 9.49 -23.88
N TYR A 515 -21.18 10.21 -24.73
CA TYR A 515 -21.24 9.94 -26.16
C TYR A 515 -21.62 11.18 -26.98
N VAL A 516 -21.00 11.32 -28.16
CA VAL A 516 -21.39 12.30 -29.18
C VAL A 516 -21.23 11.74 -30.59
N GLN A 517 -22.12 12.12 -31.51
CA GLN A 517 -22.11 11.70 -32.91
C GLN A 517 -22.38 12.89 -33.84
N TRP A 518 -21.69 12.93 -34.98
CA TRP A 518 -21.78 14.01 -35.98
C TRP A 518 -21.81 13.47 -37.40
N GLY A 519 -22.35 14.27 -38.32
CA GLY A 519 -22.35 14.06 -39.77
C GLY A 519 -23.19 12.90 -40.32
N THR A 520 -23.23 11.75 -39.63
CA THR A 520 -23.97 10.56 -40.05
C THR A 520 -24.61 9.83 -38.86
N PRO A 521 -25.80 9.24 -39.02
CA PRO A 521 -26.36 8.34 -38.01
C PRO A 521 -25.76 6.93 -38.12
N GLY A 522 -25.94 6.11 -37.06
CA GLY A 522 -25.60 4.68 -37.11
C GLY A 522 -24.12 4.36 -36.90
N ASN A 523 -23.34 5.26 -36.31
CA ASN A 523 -21.94 4.97 -35.97
C ASN A 523 -21.84 3.88 -34.90
N VAL A 524 -20.67 3.24 -34.82
CA VAL A 524 -20.45 1.99 -34.07
C VAL A 524 -20.84 2.10 -32.60
N GLY A 525 -20.60 3.24 -31.95
CA GLY A 525 -20.95 3.48 -30.56
C GLY A 525 -22.43 3.74 -30.29
N GLN A 526 -23.23 4.09 -31.30
CA GLN A 526 -24.62 4.52 -31.12
C GLN A 526 -25.49 3.44 -30.48
N VAL A 527 -25.27 2.16 -30.81
CA VAL A 527 -26.06 1.05 -30.26
C VAL A 527 -25.93 0.98 -28.74
N LEU A 528 -24.71 1.11 -28.22
CA LEU A 528 -24.45 1.07 -26.78
C LEU A 528 -24.89 2.37 -26.11
N ALA A 529 -24.64 3.52 -26.74
CA ALA A 529 -25.12 4.82 -26.24
C ALA A 529 -26.65 4.82 -26.04
N ASN A 530 -27.41 4.23 -26.97
CA ASN A 530 -28.86 4.09 -26.85
C ASN A 530 -29.27 3.16 -25.69
N ILE A 531 -28.54 2.05 -25.47
CA ILE A 531 -28.81 1.11 -24.36
C ILE A 531 -28.64 1.81 -23.00
N TYR A 532 -27.67 2.73 -22.92
CA TYR A 532 -27.39 3.53 -21.72
C TYR A 532 -28.15 4.86 -21.66
N ASN A 533 -29.09 5.11 -22.59
CA ASN A 533 -29.87 6.35 -22.70
C ASN A 533 -29.02 7.63 -22.85
N LEU A 534 -27.82 7.52 -23.41
CA LEU A 534 -26.91 8.67 -23.61
C LEU A 534 -27.21 9.46 -24.89
N TRP A 535 -27.92 8.86 -25.85
CA TRP A 535 -28.12 9.46 -27.16
C TRP A 535 -29.46 9.06 -27.77
N THR A 536 -30.04 9.98 -28.54
CA THR A 536 -31.29 9.73 -29.26
C THR A 536 -31.02 8.92 -30.54
N PRO A 537 -31.70 7.78 -30.76
CA PRO A 537 -31.46 6.94 -31.94
C PRO A 537 -31.60 7.71 -33.26
N ASN A 538 -30.70 7.43 -34.20
CA ASN A 538 -30.64 8.03 -35.54
C ASN A 538 -30.46 9.56 -35.60
N THR A 539 -30.06 10.21 -34.51
CA THR A 539 -29.73 11.64 -34.49
C THR A 539 -28.22 11.87 -34.51
N PHE A 540 -27.79 13.01 -35.06
CA PHE A 540 -26.38 13.41 -35.13
C PHE A 540 -26.28 14.94 -35.24
N LEU A 541 -25.12 15.49 -34.92
CA LEU A 541 -24.84 16.92 -35.08
C LEU A 541 -24.63 17.28 -36.55
N GLU A 542 -25.39 18.27 -37.01
CA GLU A 542 -25.25 18.87 -38.33
C GLU A 542 -24.39 20.14 -38.22
N GLY A 543 -23.19 20.08 -38.79
CA GLY A 543 -22.23 21.19 -38.79
C GLY A 543 -20.78 20.69 -38.77
N LEU A 544 -19.87 21.64 -38.71
CA LEU A 544 -18.43 21.46 -38.61
C LEU A 544 -17.99 21.44 -37.14
N PRO A 545 -16.88 20.74 -36.81
CA PRO A 545 -16.28 20.82 -35.49
C PRO A 545 -15.62 22.20 -35.25
N PRO A 546 -15.29 22.55 -33.99
CA PRO A 546 -15.48 21.77 -32.77
C PRO A 546 -16.97 21.61 -32.38
N TYR A 547 -17.31 20.42 -31.91
CA TYR A 547 -18.61 20.14 -31.31
C TYR A 547 -18.52 20.42 -29.82
N THR A 548 -19.39 21.28 -29.29
CA THR A 548 -19.32 21.75 -27.90
C THR A 548 -20.55 21.28 -27.14
N TYR A 549 -20.35 20.79 -25.92
CA TYR A 549 -21.45 20.44 -25.03
C TYR A 549 -22.00 21.70 -24.36
N GLU A 550 -23.30 21.93 -24.50
CA GLU A 550 -24.03 23.11 -24.02
C GLU A 550 -25.05 22.79 -22.90
N GLY A 551 -25.25 21.50 -22.59
CA GLY A 551 -26.15 21.08 -21.51
C GLY A 551 -25.60 21.37 -20.11
N ASP A 552 -26.42 21.12 -19.09
CA ASP A 552 -25.98 21.12 -17.70
C ASP A 552 -25.32 19.77 -17.34
N PRO A 553 -23.98 19.73 -17.18
CA PRO A 553 -23.27 18.49 -16.89
C PRO A 553 -23.49 18.00 -15.45
N TYR A 554 -24.14 18.80 -14.59
CA TYR A 554 -24.46 18.50 -13.20
C TYR A 554 -25.95 18.19 -12.94
N ALA A 555 -26.79 18.19 -13.98
CA ALA A 555 -28.19 17.79 -13.86
C ALA A 555 -28.31 16.31 -13.43
N ASN A 556 -29.47 15.93 -12.85
CA ASN A 556 -29.72 14.55 -12.40
C ASN A 556 -31.06 14.00 -12.94
N PRO A 557 -31.04 13.12 -13.97
CA PRO A 557 -29.86 12.68 -14.71
C PRO A 557 -29.24 13.84 -15.51
N ALA A 558 -27.95 13.71 -15.86
CA ALA A 558 -27.28 14.73 -16.66
C ALA A 558 -27.98 14.89 -18.00
N GLU A 559 -27.95 16.11 -18.53
CA GLU A 559 -28.54 16.40 -19.83
C GLU A 559 -27.72 15.72 -20.94
N GLN A 560 -28.37 14.87 -21.73
CA GLN A 560 -27.73 13.99 -22.71
C GLN A 560 -28.56 13.94 -23.99
N GLY A 561 -27.91 13.72 -25.12
CA GLY A 561 -28.55 13.73 -26.43
C GLY A 561 -28.07 14.88 -27.32
N VAL A 562 -28.44 14.80 -28.60
CA VAL A 562 -27.98 15.72 -29.65
C VAL A 562 -28.36 17.18 -29.37
N GLU A 563 -29.47 17.41 -28.66
CA GLU A 563 -30.00 18.73 -28.36
C GLU A 563 -29.14 19.55 -27.38
N TYR A 564 -28.25 18.88 -26.63
CA TYR A 564 -27.34 19.52 -25.68
C TYR A 564 -25.94 19.73 -26.26
N TRP A 565 -25.80 19.60 -27.57
CA TRP A 565 -24.55 19.80 -28.28
C TRP A 565 -24.73 20.83 -29.39
N SER A 566 -23.72 21.68 -29.55
CA SER A 566 -23.62 22.64 -30.64
C SER A 566 -22.55 22.23 -31.64
N ALA A 567 -22.73 22.67 -32.88
CA ALA A 567 -21.74 22.55 -33.95
C ALA A 567 -21.56 23.91 -34.61
N VAL A 568 -20.42 24.13 -35.25
CA VAL A 568 -20.24 25.30 -36.12
C VAL A 568 -21.12 25.09 -37.35
N PRO A 569 -22.04 26.00 -37.69
CA PRO A 569 -22.88 25.83 -38.89
C PRO A 569 -22.02 25.69 -40.15
N PHE A 570 -22.47 24.90 -41.12
CA PHE A 570 -21.81 24.86 -42.43
C PHE A 570 -21.77 26.26 -43.04
N PRO A 571 -20.71 26.62 -43.79
CA PRO A 571 -20.68 27.88 -44.52
C PRO A 571 -21.85 27.94 -45.52
N CYS A 572 -22.32 29.16 -45.82
CA CYS A 572 -23.36 29.36 -46.81
C CYS A 572 -22.88 28.85 -48.18
N ALA A 573 -23.72 28.05 -48.85
CA ALA A 573 -23.50 27.62 -50.22
C ALA A 573 -24.82 27.54 -50.98
N VAL A 574 -24.78 27.75 -52.30
CA VAL A 574 -25.94 27.49 -53.15
C VAL A 574 -25.94 26.01 -53.53
N LEU A 575 -26.91 25.25 -53.02
CA LEU A 575 -27.04 23.81 -53.25
C LEU A 575 -27.67 23.52 -54.61
N SER A 576 -28.70 24.26 -54.98
CA SER A 576 -29.38 24.12 -56.26
C SER A 576 -29.94 25.45 -56.75
N MET A 577 -29.99 25.61 -58.07
CA MET A 577 -30.64 26.73 -58.76
C MET A 577 -31.41 26.21 -59.95
N THR A 578 -32.69 26.56 -60.05
CA THR A 578 -33.56 26.13 -61.15
C THR A 578 -34.42 27.29 -61.64
N ALA A 579 -34.57 27.38 -62.97
CA ALA A 579 -35.46 28.34 -63.59
C ALA A 579 -36.92 27.89 -63.44
N GLY A 580 -37.77 28.77 -62.92
CA GLY A 580 -39.22 28.62 -62.86
C GLY A 580 -39.90 29.22 -64.09
N ALA A 581 -41.10 29.77 -63.91
CA ALA A 581 -41.88 30.35 -65.00
C ALA A 581 -41.19 31.58 -65.64
N THR A 582 -41.23 31.62 -66.98
CA THR A 582 -40.80 32.76 -67.81
C THR A 582 -42.02 33.44 -68.41
N SER A 583 -42.18 34.76 -68.25
CA SER A 583 -43.25 35.49 -68.94
C SER A 583 -42.88 35.81 -70.39
N GLY A 584 -43.87 36.19 -71.19
CA GLY A 584 -43.59 36.90 -72.46
C GLY A 584 -42.90 38.25 -72.20
N CYS A 585 -42.35 38.84 -73.26
CA CYS A 585 -41.78 40.18 -73.22
C CYS A 585 -42.87 41.23 -72.96
N ASN A 586 -42.61 42.12 -72.00
CA ASN A 586 -43.42 43.29 -71.69
C ASN A 586 -42.97 44.45 -72.59
N PRO A 587 -43.85 44.98 -73.46
CA PRO A 587 -43.50 46.09 -74.36
C PRO A 587 -43.11 47.36 -73.62
N VAL A 588 -43.58 47.53 -72.38
CA VAL A 588 -43.17 48.63 -71.50
C VAL A 588 -41.79 48.26 -70.92
N GLY A 589 -40.73 48.80 -71.54
CA GLY A 589 -39.34 48.65 -71.10
C GLY A 589 -38.55 47.49 -71.68
N ASN A 590 -39.11 46.72 -72.64
CA ASN A 590 -38.48 45.55 -73.28
C ASN A 590 -37.91 44.54 -72.27
N VAL A 591 -38.69 44.20 -71.25
CA VAL A 591 -38.30 43.28 -70.16
C VAL A 591 -39.25 42.09 -70.07
N PHE A 592 -38.77 40.95 -69.60
CA PHE A 592 -39.59 39.80 -69.21
C PHE A 592 -39.34 39.46 -67.74
N THR A 593 -40.28 38.74 -67.13
CA THR A 593 -40.12 38.22 -65.78
C THR A 593 -39.64 36.77 -65.80
N GLN A 594 -38.64 36.47 -64.96
CA GLN A 594 -38.11 35.12 -64.76
C GLN A 594 -38.18 34.75 -63.29
N GLU A 595 -38.87 33.65 -62.97
CA GLU A 595 -38.83 33.04 -61.65
C GLU A 595 -37.56 32.18 -61.49
N LEU A 596 -36.93 32.25 -60.33
CA LEU A 596 -35.76 31.47 -59.98
C LEU A 596 -35.99 30.84 -58.60
N ILE A 597 -35.77 29.53 -58.51
CA ILE A 597 -35.85 28.76 -57.27
C ILE A 597 -34.42 28.43 -56.86
N VAL A 598 -34.01 28.90 -55.69
CA VAL A 598 -32.65 28.75 -55.16
C VAL A 598 -32.69 28.03 -53.82
N GLU A 599 -31.93 26.96 -53.69
CA GLU A 599 -31.77 26.25 -52.42
C GLU A 599 -30.39 26.56 -51.83
N PHE A 600 -30.37 27.01 -50.58
CA PHE A 600 -29.14 27.34 -49.86
C PHE A 600 -28.82 26.28 -48.80
N GLN A 601 -27.54 25.98 -48.61
CA GLN A 601 -26.98 25.44 -47.37
C GLN A 601 -26.75 26.62 -46.43
N SER A 602 -27.23 26.54 -45.18
CA SER A 602 -27.13 27.61 -44.19
C SER A 602 -27.52 29.00 -44.74
N PRO A 603 -28.79 29.22 -45.13
CA PRO A 603 -29.24 30.47 -45.73
C PRO A 603 -28.96 31.68 -44.84
N PRO A 604 -28.74 32.88 -45.42
CA PRO A 604 -28.65 34.10 -44.65
C PRO A 604 -29.96 34.38 -43.87
N PRO A 605 -29.93 35.19 -42.80
CA PRO A 605 -31.14 35.65 -42.12
C PRO A 605 -32.17 36.29 -43.06
N ALA A 606 -33.46 36.10 -42.75
CA ALA A 606 -34.54 36.81 -43.44
C ALA A 606 -34.35 38.34 -43.32
N GLY A 607 -34.45 39.05 -44.44
CA GLY A 607 -34.19 40.49 -44.53
C GLY A 607 -32.81 40.85 -45.10
N ASP A 608 -31.89 39.89 -45.24
CA ASP A 608 -30.59 40.13 -45.86
C ASP A 608 -30.72 40.36 -47.38
N VAL A 609 -29.76 41.10 -47.94
CA VAL A 609 -29.74 41.44 -49.37
C VAL A 609 -28.93 40.39 -50.13
N ILE A 610 -29.54 39.82 -51.17
CA ILE A 610 -28.92 38.90 -52.11
C ILE A 610 -28.84 39.59 -53.47
N LEU A 611 -27.67 39.55 -54.11
CA LEU A 611 -27.52 39.97 -55.49
C LEU A 611 -27.98 38.85 -56.41
N VAL A 612 -29.02 39.11 -57.19
CA VAL A 612 -29.51 38.22 -58.24
C VAL A 612 -29.39 38.91 -59.58
N ASN A 613 -28.43 38.47 -60.39
CA ASN A 613 -28.07 39.04 -61.69
C ASN A 613 -27.96 40.58 -61.63
N ASP A 614 -27.08 41.06 -60.74
CA ASP A 614 -26.84 42.47 -60.41
C ASP A 614 -28.00 43.25 -59.76
N SER A 615 -29.16 42.61 -59.55
CA SER A 615 -30.28 43.20 -58.82
C SER A 615 -30.21 42.86 -57.33
N MET A 616 -30.33 43.87 -56.47
CA MET A 616 -30.44 43.67 -55.02
C MET A 616 -31.85 43.25 -54.65
N VAL A 617 -32.00 42.03 -54.15
CA VAL A 617 -33.28 41.47 -53.70
C VAL A 617 -33.18 41.08 -52.22
N VAL A 618 -34.25 41.33 -51.46
CA VAL A 618 -34.32 40.95 -50.05
C VAL A 618 -34.73 39.49 -49.91
N TYR A 619 -33.98 38.72 -49.14
CA TYR A 619 -34.29 37.33 -48.81
C TYR A 619 -35.49 37.26 -47.86
N ASP A 620 -36.49 36.44 -48.17
CA ASP A 620 -37.73 36.34 -47.39
C ASP A 620 -37.67 35.30 -46.26
N GLY A 621 -36.56 34.56 -46.15
CA GLY A 621 -36.37 33.49 -45.18
C GLY A 621 -36.86 32.10 -45.62
N ALA A 622 -37.44 31.97 -46.81
CA ALA A 622 -37.88 30.68 -47.35
C ALA A 622 -36.71 29.93 -48.01
N ASN A 623 -36.58 28.62 -47.75
CA ASN A 623 -35.60 27.75 -48.38
C ASN A 623 -36.29 26.43 -48.80
N PRO A 624 -36.47 26.13 -50.09
CA PRO A 624 -36.01 26.89 -51.26
C PRO A 624 -36.60 28.29 -51.38
N TRP A 625 -35.78 29.24 -51.84
CA TRP A 625 -36.12 30.64 -52.06
C TRP A 625 -36.67 30.86 -53.47
N ASN A 626 -37.83 31.49 -53.59
CA ASN A 626 -38.41 31.84 -54.88
C ASN A 626 -38.29 33.35 -55.11
N VAL A 627 -37.61 33.74 -56.19
CA VAL A 627 -37.43 35.14 -56.58
C VAL A 627 -37.87 35.36 -58.03
N VAL A 628 -38.56 36.46 -58.28
CA VAL A 628 -38.95 36.88 -59.63
C VAL A 628 -38.11 38.08 -60.03
N LEU A 629 -37.41 37.96 -61.15
CA LEU A 629 -36.52 38.96 -61.71
C LEU A 629 -37.17 39.59 -62.93
N ALA A 630 -36.96 40.89 -63.13
CA ALA A 630 -37.23 41.54 -64.41
C ALA A 630 -35.91 41.66 -65.19
N LEU A 631 -35.83 41.01 -66.34
CA LEU A 631 -34.63 40.91 -67.18
C LEU A 631 -34.91 41.46 -68.58
N PRO A 632 -33.92 42.02 -69.28
CA PRO A 632 -34.10 42.47 -70.67
C PRO A 632 -34.45 41.31 -71.59
N ALA A 633 -35.45 41.50 -72.45
CA ALA A 633 -35.70 40.57 -73.55
C ALA A 633 -34.65 40.80 -74.66
N SER A 634 -34.05 39.73 -75.18
CA SER A 634 -32.96 39.80 -76.17
C SER A 634 -32.99 38.66 -77.19
N GLY A 635 -33.89 37.70 -77.05
CA GLY A 635 -33.94 36.47 -77.85
C GLY A 635 -32.77 35.50 -77.64
N THR A 636 -31.89 35.76 -76.66
CA THR A 636 -30.68 34.95 -76.39
C THR A 636 -30.72 34.31 -75.00
N ALA A 637 -29.90 33.29 -74.79
CA ALA A 637 -29.77 32.67 -73.47
C ALA A 637 -29.08 33.63 -72.48
N VAL A 638 -29.56 33.65 -71.24
CA VAL A 638 -29.07 34.52 -70.16
C VAL A 638 -28.52 33.65 -69.04
N ASP A 639 -27.29 33.97 -68.60
CA ASP A 639 -26.70 33.37 -67.40
C ASP A 639 -27.19 34.14 -66.17
N LEU A 640 -27.71 33.45 -65.17
CA LEU A 640 -28.18 34.06 -63.92
C LEU A 640 -27.23 33.71 -62.79
N THR A 641 -26.79 34.73 -62.05
CA THR A 641 -25.92 34.55 -60.88
C THR A 641 -26.65 34.99 -59.62
N VAL A 642 -26.57 34.20 -58.55
CA VAL A 642 -27.05 34.54 -57.22
C VAL A 642 -25.85 34.61 -56.30
N THR A 643 -25.68 35.71 -55.55
CA THR A 643 -24.60 35.90 -54.58
C THR A 643 -25.14 36.56 -53.32
N VAL A 644 -24.94 35.93 -52.17
CA VAL A 644 -25.30 36.53 -50.88
C VAL A 644 -24.33 37.68 -50.57
N MET A 645 -24.86 38.87 -50.28
CA MET A 645 -24.01 40.04 -49.99
C MET A 645 -23.24 39.84 -48.70
N GLY A 646 -21.92 40.07 -48.75
CA GLY A 646 -21.03 39.85 -47.62
C GLY A 646 -20.44 38.43 -47.55
N GLU A 647 -21.02 37.48 -48.29
CA GLU A 647 -20.59 36.08 -48.34
C GLU A 647 -20.33 35.64 -49.79
N PRO A 648 -19.23 36.11 -50.42
CA PRO A 648 -18.97 35.90 -51.85
C PRO A 648 -18.68 34.43 -52.22
N THR A 649 -18.47 33.57 -51.24
CA THR A 649 -18.38 32.11 -51.44
C THR A 649 -19.76 31.46 -51.57
N CYS A 650 -20.82 32.13 -51.12
CA CYS A 650 -22.20 31.71 -51.29
C CYS A 650 -22.77 32.25 -52.61
N THR A 651 -22.16 31.78 -53.71
CA THR A 651 -22.53 32.13 -55.08
C THR A 651 -22.93 30.88 -55.86
N GLY A 652 -24.00 31.00 -56.63
CA GLY A 652 -24.41 30.01 -57.63
C GLY A 652 -24.66 30.67 -58.97
N THR A 653 -24.41 29.93 -60.06
CA THR A 653 -24.65 30.40 -61.43
C THR A 653 -25.44 29.36 -62.19
N LEU A 654 -26.54 29.79 -62.80
CA LEU A 654 -27.31 29.04 -63.76
C LEU A 654 -26.91 29.49 -65.17
N VAL A 655 -26.23 28.63 -65.93
CA VAL A 655 -25.61 28.98 -67.22
C VAL A 655 -26.47 28.46 -68.37
N GLY A 656 -26.95 29.34 -69.25
CA GLY A 656 -27.61 29.01 -70.51
C GLY A 656 -28.99 28.33 -70.43
N GLU A 657 -29.57 28.15 -69.25
CA GLU A 657 -30.86 27.46 -69.05
C GLU A 657 -32.08 28.38 -69.21
N VAL A 658 -31.89 29.71 -69.12
CA VAL A 658 -32.96 30.70 -69.32
C VAL A 658 -32.84 31.29 -70.71
N LEU A 659 -33.81 31.02 -71.58
CA LEU A 659 -33.92 31.66 -72.89
C LEU A 659 -34.78 32.91 -72.77
N ALA A 660 -34.18 34.09 -72.95
CA ALA A 660 -34.94 35.32 -73.01
C ALA A 660 -35.89 35.28 -74.23
N PRO A 661 -37.16 35.70 -74.08
CA PRO A 661 -38.04 35.93 -75.22
C PRO A 661 -37.38 36.87 -76.24
N GLU A 662 -37.76 36.74 -77.51
CA GLU A 662 -37.40 37.76 -78.51
C GLU A 662 -37.91 39.14 -78.06
N GLU A 663 -37.18 40.17 -78.44
CA GLU A 663 -37.54 41.57 -78.18
C GLU A 663 -38.96 41.82 -78.70
N CYS A 664 -39.83 42.36 -77.84
CA CYS A 664 -41.24 42.57 -78.20
C CYS A 664 -41.48 43.81 -79.08
N GLY A 665 -40.40 44.47 -79.52
CA GLY A 665 -40.47 45.74 -80.20
C GLY A 665 -41.01 46.84 -79.30
N CYS A 666 -41.16 48.02 -79.88
CA CYS A 666 -41.57 49.23 -79.19
C CYS A 666 -42.88 49.73 -79.80
N PRO A 667 -44.05 49.32 -79.26
CA PRO A 667 -45.34 49.66 -79.86
C PRO A 667 -45.56 51.16 -80.00
N THR A 668 -44.91 51.94 -79.14
CA THR A 668 -44.98 53.40 -79.09
C THR A 668 -44.07 54.11 -80.11
N ASP A 669 -43.16 53.40 -80.78
CA ASP A 669 -42.41 53.93 -81.94
C ASP A 669 -43.27 53.72 -83.20
N LEU A 670 -44.27 54.59 -83.34
CA LEU A 670 -45.26 54.53 -84.40
C LEU A 670 -44.67 54.78 -85.80
N ASN A 671 -43.52 55.47 -85.89
CA ASN A 671 -42.84 55.70 -87.17
C ASN A 671 -41.76 54.65 -87.48
N ASN A 672 -41.49 53.75 -86.53
CA ASN A 672 -40.49 52.69 -86.63
C ASN A 672 -39.07 53.24 -86.89
N GLY A 673 -38.77 54.41 -86.31
CA GLY A 673 -37.54 55.17 -86.45
C GLY A 673 -36.46 54.82 -85.44
N GLY A 674 -36.76 53.92 -84.51
CA GLY A 674 -35.85 53.40 -83.48
C GLY A 674 -35.79 54.25 -82.22
N PHE A 675 -36.65 55.26 -82.07
CA PHE A 675 -36.76 56.13 -80.89
C PHE A 675 -38.20 56.58 -80.73
N VAL A 676 -38.72 56.58 -79.50
CA VAL A 676 -40.02 57.19 -79.20
C VAL A 676 -39.81 58.69 -78.99
N ASP A 677 -40.06 59.48 -80.01
CA ASP A 677 -39.81 60.92 -79.96
C ASP A 677 -41.04 61.78 -80.30
N VAL A 678 -40.82 63.08 -80.52
CA VAL A 678 -41.91 64.00 -80.90
C VAL A 678 -42.66 63.53 -82.14
N THR A 679 -41.99 62.85 -83.06
CA THR A 679 -42.56 62.31 -84.30
C THR A 679 -43.62 61.24 -83.99
N ASP A 680 -43.33 60.35 -83.05
CA ASP A 680 -44.29 59.35 -82.58
C ASP A 680 -45.42 59.96 -81.78
N LEU A 681 -45.14 61.00 -80.98
CA LEU A 681 -46.19 61.72 -80.27
C LEU A 681 -47.16 62.41 -81.26
N LEU A 682 -46.62 62.93 -82.36
CA LEU A 682 -47.46 63.52 -83.42
C LEU A 682 -48.31 62.45 -84.11
N LEU A 683 -47.78 61.26 -84.35
CA LEU A 683 -48.54 60.13 -84.88
C LEU A 683 -49.60 59.63 -83.89
N PHE A 684 -49.27 59.57 -82.60
CA PHE A 684 -50.23 59.26 -81.53
C PHE A 684 -51.40 60.26 -81.54
N LEU A 685 -51.10 61.56 -81.64
CA LEU A 685 -52.11 62.61 -81.68
C LEU A 685 -52.99 62.55 -82.95
N THR A 686 -52.51 61.96 -84.05
CA THR A 686 -53.36 61.73 -85.23
C THR A 686 -54.40 60.63 -85.02
N ASP A 687 -54.11 59.67 -84.16
CA ASP A 687 -55.02 58.59 -83.78
C ASP A 687 -55.86 58.93 -82.54
N TYR A 688 -55.61 60.05 -81.87
CA TYR A 688 -56.30 60.41 -80.63
C TYR A 688 -57.81 60.56 -80.82
N GLY A 689 -58.60 59.76 -80.07
CA GLY A 689 -60.05 59.68 -80.22
C GLY A 689 -60.54 58.67 -81.29
N CYS A 690 -59.63 57.90 -81.88
CA CYS A 690 -59.97 56.75 -82.73
C CYS A 690 -60.65 55.65 -81.89
N MET A 691 -61.64 54.96 -82.48
CA MET A 691 -62.52 54.00 -81.77
C MET A 691 -62.53 52.58 -82.37
N SER A 692 -61.64 52.28 -83.34
CA SER A 692 -61.41 50.91 -83.85
C SER A 692 -60.24 50.87 -84.83
N GLY A 693 -59.38 49.85 -84.73
CA GLY A 693 -58.31 49.60 -85.72
C GLY A 693 -57.19 50.64 -85.71
N CYS A 694 -56.95 51.26 -84.56
CA CYS A 694 -56.02 52.36 -84.37
C CYS A 694 -54.62 51.80 -84.10
N THR A 695 -53.59 52.46 -84.64
CA THR A 695 -52.20 52.03 -84.42
C THR A 695 -51.66 52.45 -83.07
N ALA A 696 -52.26 53.48 -82.46
CA ALA A 696 -51.86 54.04 -81.17
C ALA A 696 -52.69 53.54 -79.96
N ASP A 697 -53.45 52.44 -80.11
CA ASP A 697 -54.16 51.77 -79.01
C ASP A 697 -53.20 50.77 -78.34
N PHE A 698 -52.58 51.19 -77.23
CA PHE A 698 -51.52 50.44 -76.57
C PHE A 698 -52.03 49.54 -75.45
N ASN A 699 -53.24 49.80 -74.94
CA ASN A 699 -53.87 48.96 -73.92
C ASN A 699 -54.81 47.90 -74.53
N GLY A 700 -55.11 47.99 -75.83
CA GLY A 700 -55.92 47.03 -76.57
C GLY A 700 -57.42 47.13 -76.26
N ASP A 701 -57.91 48.29 -75.83
CA ASP A 701 -59.32 48.53 -75.50
C ASP A 701 -60.15 49.08 -76.68
N ASP A 702 -59.54 49.12 -77.88
CA ASP A 702 -60.05 49.64 -79.15
C ASP A 702 -60.22 51.18 -79.19
N ILE A 703 -59.85 51.93 -78.13
CA ILE A 703 -60.07 53.38 -78.03
C ILE A 703 -58.78 54.12 -77.64
N VAL A 704 -58.22 54.90 -78.57
CA VAL A 704 -57.04 55.74 -78.26
C VAL A 704 -57.45 56.94 -77.42
N ASN A 705 -57.06 56.94 -76.15
CA ASN A 705 -57.42 57.98 -75.19
C ASN A 705 -56.25 58.36 -74.26
N VAL A 706 -56.56 59.02 -73.13
CA VAL A 706 -55.54 59.45 -72.15
C VAL A 706 -54.77 58.25 -71.58
N ASN A 707 -55.38 57.07 -71.47
CA ASN A 707 -54.71 55.88 -70.97
C ASN A 707 -53.58 55.43 -71.90
N ASP A 708 -53.80 55.46 -73.22
CA ASP A 708 -52.77 55.17 -74.21
C ASP A 708 -51.70 56.25 -74.25
N LEU A 709 -52.09 57.52 -74.03
CA LEU A 709 -51.12 58.61 -73.89
C LEU A 709 -50.23 58.40 -72.66
N LEU A 710 -50.79 57.92 -71.55
CA LEU A 710 -49.99 57.61 -70.36
C LEU A 710 -49.01 56.47 -70.63
N ILE A 711 -49.41 55.42 -71.35
CA ILE A 711 -48.52 54.34 -71.78
C ILE A 711 -47.43 54.89 -72.70
N PHE A 712 -47.78 55.70 -73.69
CA PHE A 712 -46.83 56.36 -74.59
C PHE A 712 -45.80 57.21 -73.82
N LEU A 713 -46.25 57.96 -72.81
CA LEU A 713 -45.37 58.80 -72.01
C LEU A 713 -44.42 58.00 -71.11
N THR A 714 -44.71 56.73 -70.81
CA THR A 714 -43.77 55.90 -70.05
C THR A 714 -42.53 55.51 -70.83
N SER A 715 -42.61 55.48 -72.17
CA SER A 715 -41.49 55.17 -73.07
C SER A 715 -40.99 56.39 -73.85
N TYR A 716 -41.53 57.59 -73.58
CA TYR A 716 -41.16 58.79 -74.32
C TYR A 716 -39.70 59.20 -74.06
N GLY A 717 -38.90 59.23 -75.12
CA GLY A 717 -37.46 59.45 -75.07
C GLY A 717 -36.62 58.17 -75.03
N ASP A 718 -37.25 56.99 -74.97
CA ASP A 718 -36.54 55.71 -75.01
C ASP A 718 -36.07 55.37 -76.43
N SER A 719 -34.92 54.72 -76.53
CA SER A 719 -34.44 54.11 -77.78
C SER A 719 -35.08 52.73 -77.96
N CYS A 720 -35.64 52.49 -79.13
CA CYS A 720 -36.29 51.25 -79.51
C CYS A 720 -35.39 50.52 -80.52
N ASN A 721 -34.36 49.84 -80.00
CA ASN A 721 -33.52 48.95 -80.79
C ASN A 721 -34.08 47.54 -80.76
#